data_AF-A0A318T4Q5-F1
#
_entry.id   AF-A0A318T4Q5-F1
#
_cell.length_a   1.000
_cell.length_b   1.000
_cell.length_c   1.000
_cell.angle_alpha   90.00
_cell.angle_beta   90.00
_cell.angle_gamma   90.00
#
_symmetry.space_group_name_H-M   'P 1'
#
loop_
_entity.id
_entity.type
_entity.pdbx_description
1 polymer ?
#
loop_
_entity_poly.entity_id
_entity_poly.type
_entity_poly.pdbx_seq_one_letter_code
_entity_poly.pdbx_strand_id
1 'polypeptide(L)'
;MNVEQIDRERLQAILEYWHRIEFFIPFDLSARAEKRENRACFLLHAETLEDDFAHARRPEIPADKEIVGVTIFFGVFDKSEMVESLHAFCAPADELSQHEDAERGDLEGDTCFASLDLDVQGNPLFSQFSISTLPWALGCLREGKIAGLSSSAFAQSKKRLEELLRNFAEQRRLDRSTDTESEGALTSAEILTLNDLLQSWAGFKPKQDRPVAMVEFRLREKRKSTAKQLEAPKTVDMSAGEMDEDEEDEAEVEYEIGILNSFYLEDIERAIVAVRDGAVPEALRQYLTPLEPEARFDLYSDRGRLAILEALHPRHVNRGRWPSEPHHAMSLMQQFAINEAVKLHEEGGLFSVNGPPGTGKTTLLRDIIADNVVKRAQILAGLASPRDAFTGRGKSIELSDGSSVTVSALIPELTNFGMVVASSNNTAVENISRDLPKRSSIAKQSSIEYLQTVGHKVAAQTRKGTFETLKEKDRPWGLISCVLGNAGNRRAFTSGFAFPAMGADHTVQKGDSVFQTIWGWLDSYRGPSFAEAVEEFRAAQAKVDAGLARSTRYADILNEVGLCSREEYCRDASKQIDVSGEAEQAARRAHEAARGQMQAAETRLSELKEEERLLDRAAPAWWQGLLPTRAGQDHRAKKAENAQAQLSINRQLSLLRQSLAKLAAEMEHALAEREECQAALAARQDEWTQKRAELSLLGEALGNPAIPETLDDLETDRFQIAGLWHCDELAAQRSDLFAAALRLHAAWLAAAGQKGGGFRGNILGITKLLSNTQPVEPEAIANTWHSFFMIVPVVSTTFASFARQFRGVGAGGIGWLFIDEAGQSVPQAAVGALMRSRNAMIIGDPLQIEPVFTLPTAFLKALGELSPHTETGEYSPARASVQTLADAANKFGAAVTTESDDPLWIGSPLRVHRRCIDPMFSLANRIAYHGKMVFAAGERTLMEDVAPFYGDSAWIDIGGRVAGKQTVPEQVAFIVAVLAASFRRDGSLPDIYIISPFKETKAALKREIEKVSWVGPDSLQVSRPKKLAQWLKDRIGTVHTFQGKEENAVFLVLGTDATRRGAAAWAASRPNLLNVAATRARYRLFIVADRDLWRGLQYFSDAAGMLPPVGEADFLARLRA
;
A
#
# COMPACT_ATOMS: atom_id res chain seq x y z
N MET A 1 23.23 -26.56 9.81
CA MET A 1 21.78 -26.57 9.51
C MET A 1 21.60 -26.19 8.05
N ASN A 2 20.60 -26.76 7.36
CA ASN A 2 20.26 -26.38 5.99
C ASN A 2 19.76 -24.92 5.97
N VAL A 3 20.10 -24.12 4.96
CA VAL A 3 19.72 -22.69 4.86
C VAL A 3 18.19 -22.52 4.96
N GLU A 4 17.43 -23.42 4.32
CA GLU A 4 15.97 -23.42 4.40
C GLU A 4 15.43 -23.69 5.81
N GLN A 5 16.13 -24.47 6.62
CA GLN A 5 15.69 -24.79 7.97
C GLN A 5 15.89 -23.59 8.91
N ILE A 6 17.02 -22.90 8.78
CA ILE A 6 17.31 -21.66 9.51
C ILE A 6 16.28 -20.58 9.15
N ASP A 7 15.95 -20.46 7.85
CA ASP A 7 14.94 -19.49 7.41
C ASP A 7 13.56 -19.80 8.01
N ARG A 8 13.12 -21.07 8.00
CA ARG A 8 11.85 -21.48 8.63
C ARG A 8 11.82 -21.20 10.14
N GLU A 9 12.90 -21.52 10.85
CA GLU A 9 13.01 -21.27 12.30
C GLU A 9 12.88 -19.78 12.62
N ARG A 10 13.54 -18.91 11.83
CA ARG A 10 13.44 -17.46 11.95
C ARG A 10 12.02 -16.95 11.69
N LEU A 11 11.41 -17.34 10.57
CA LEU A 11 10.05 -16.91 10.20
C LEU A 11 9.02 -17.33 11.27
N GLN A 12 9.16 -18.55 11.78
CA GLN A 12 8.29 -19.06 12.84
C GLN A 12 8.47 -18.28 14.14
N ALA A 13 9.70 -17.97 14.55
CA ALA A 13 9.96 -17.20 15.77
C ALA A 13 9.34 -15.79 15.73
N ILE A 14 9.38 -15.11 14.58
CA ILE A 14 8.77 -13.78 14.41
C ILE A 14 7.25 -13.86 14.56
N LEU A 15 6.62 -14.84 13.89
CA LEU A 15 5.17 -15.04 13.99
C LEU A 15 4.74 -15.45 15.39
N GLU A 16 5.49 -16.31 16.09
CA GLU A 16 5.23 -16.70 17.47
C GLU A 16 5.36 -15.53 18.44
N TYR A 17 6.31 -14.61 18.21
CA TYR A 17 6.45 -13.40 19.00
C TYR A 17 5.19 -12.52 18.91
N TRP A 18 4.71 -12.24 17.69
CA TRP A 18 3.45 -11.52 17.50
C TRP A 18 2.24 -12.29 18.04
N HIS A 19 2.22 -13.61 17.85
CA HIS A 19 1.16 -14.47 18.38
C HIS A 19 1.03 -14.34 19.91
N ARG A 20 2.15 -14.36 20.64
CA ARG A 20 2.18 -14.18 22.09
C ARG A 20 1.69 -12.80 22.53
N ILE A 21 2.06 -11.76 21.81
CA ILE A 21 1.63 -10.37 22.08
C ILE A 21 0.10 -10.25 22.05
N GLU A 22 -0.54 -10.85 21.04
CA GLU A 22 -1.99 -10.75 20.83
C GLU A 22 -2.83 -11.33 21.97
N PHE A 23 -2.27 -12.22 22.82
CA PHE A 23 -2.98 -12.71 24.01
C PHE A 23 -3.19 -11.64 25.07
N PHE A 24 -2.33 -10.63 25.13
CA PHE A 24 -2.31 -9.61 26.19
C PHE A 24 -3.09 -8.34 25.83
N ILE A 25 -3.68 -8.26 24.63
CA ILE A 25 -4.50 -7.11 24.24
C ILE A 25 -5.78 -7.13 25.09
N PRO A 26 -6.12 -6.04 25.82
CA PRO A 26 -7.30 -6.00 26.65
C PRO A 26 -8.56 -5.70 25.82
N PHE A 27 -9.68 -6.31 26.21
CA PHE A 27 -11.00 -5.87 25.73
C PHE A 27 -11.43 -4.61 26.47
N ASP A 28 -11.86 -3.58 25.75
CA ASP A 28 -12.29 -2.32 26.36
C ASP A 28 -13.76 -2.38 26.79
N LEU A 29 -14.00 -2.79 28.04
CA LEU A 29 -15.34 -2.85 28.62
C LEU A 29 -15.88 -1.45 28.94
N SER A 30 -14.99 -0.47 29.16
CA SER A 30 -15.40 0.89 29.54
C SER A 30 -16.15 1.60 28.43
N ALA A 31 -15.69 1.46 27.18
CA ALA A 31 -16.41 1.97 26.01
C ALA A 31 -17.81 1.34 25.85
N ARG A 32 -18.01 0.09 26.32
CA ARG A 32 -19.32 -0.56 26.35
C ARG A 32 -20.20 -0.04 27.50
N ALA A 33 -19.61 0.32 28.63
CA ALA A 33 -20.30 0.81 29.81
C ALA A 33 -20.80 2.27 29.69
N GLU A 34 -20.32 3.04 28.70
CA GLU A 34 -20.80 4.39 28.45
C GLU A 34 -22.31 4.42 28.12
N LYS A 35 -23.07 5.27 28.82
CA LYS A 35 -24.51 5.41 28.60
C LYS A 35 -24.80 5.92 27.19
N ARG A 36 -25.35 5.06 26.33
CA ARG A 36 -25.88 5.39 24.99
C ARG A 36 -27.40 5.33 24.99
N GLU A 37 -28.03 6.01 24.04
CA GLU A 37 -29.49 6.13 23.97
C GLU A 37 -30.20 4.76 23.81
N ASN A 38 -29.51 3.78 23.23
CA ASN A 38 -29.98 2.39 23.06
C ASN A 38 -29.38 1.35 24.00
N ARG A 39 -28.72 1.76 25.10
CA ARG A 39 -28.10 0.81 26.04
C ARG A 39 -28.31 1.18 27.48
N ALA A 40 -28.53 0.17 28.31
CA ALA A 40 -28.50 0.30 29.76
C ALA A 40 -27.51 -0.71 30.35
N CYS A 41 -26.55 -0.21 31.13
CA CYS A 41 -25.52 -1.02 31.77
C CYS A 41 -25.67 -0.96 33.29
N PHE A 42 -25.53 -2.12 33.95
CA PHE A 42 -25.60 -2.26 35.40
C PHE A 42 -24.35 -2.97 35.89
N LEU A 43 -23.65 -2.40 36.85
CA LEU A 43 -22.50 -3.02 37.50
C LEU A 43 -22.97 -3.83 38.70
N LEU A 44 -22.48 -5.05 38.83
CA LEU A 44 -22.83 -5.98 39.90
C LEU A 44 -21.63 -6.16 40.82
N HIS A 45 -21.75 -5.78 42.10
CA HIS A 45 -20.67 -5.94 43.08
C HIS A 45 -20.90 -7.16 43.96
N ALA A 46 -19.83 -7.78 44.46
CA ALA A 46 -19.95 -8.98 45.29
C ALA A 46 -20.77 -8.74 46.58
N GLU A 47 -20.59 -7.57 47.21
CA GLU A 47 -21.21 -7.22 48.49
C GLU A 47 -22.70 -6.87 48.37
N THR A 48 -23.11 -6.31 47.24
CA THR A 48 -24.48 -5.84 46.95
C THR A 48 -25.15 -6.65 45.83
N LEU A 49 -24.64 -7.85 45.52
CA LEU A 49 -25.00 -8.60 44.33
C LEU A 49 -26.50 -8.90 44.22
N GLU A 50 -27.16 -9.26 45.32
CA GLU A 50 -28.59 -9.53 45.33
C GLU A 50 -29.41 -8.28 44.97
N ASP A 51 -29.04 -7.13 45.52
CA ASP A 51 -29.71 -5.85 45.28
C ASP A 51 -29.39 -5.30 43.88
N ASP A 52 -28.13 -5.31 43.48
CA ASP A 52 -27.65 -4.85 42.16
C ASP A 52 -28.30 -5.68 41.04
N PHE A 53 -28.37 -7.00 41.22
CA PHE A 53 -28.96 -7.89 40.23
C PHE A 53 -30.50 -7.85 40.24
N ALA A 54 -31.13 -7.64 41.39
CA ALA A 54 -32.57 -7.37 41.45
C ALA A 54 -32.93 -6.05 40.75
N HIS A 55 -32.08 -5.04 40.86
CA HIS A 55 -32.21 -3.79 40.13
C HIS A 55 -32.00 -3.98 38.62
N ALA A 56 -30.95 -4.71 38.22
CA ALA A 56 -30.68 -5.03 36.82
C ALA A 56 -31.84 -5.82 36.17
N ARG A 57 -32.58 -6.66 36.91
CA ARG A 57 -33.78 -7.36 36.41
C ARG A 57 -34.99 -6.44 36.18
N ARG A 58 -34.97 -5.20 36.65
CA ARG A 58 -36.03 -4.20 36.47
C ARG A 58 -35.46 -2.92 35.86
N PRO A 59 -34.89 -2.99 34.64
CA PRO A 59 -34.34 -1.81 34.01
C PRO A 59 -35.47 -0.81 33.69
N GLU A 60 -35.25 0.48 33.96
CA GLU A 60 -36.14 1.54 33.48
C GLU A 60 -35.95 1.71 31.98
N ILE A 61 -36.86 1.13 31.19
CA ILE A 61 -36.82 1.19 29.73
C ILE A 61 -37.78 2.29 29.25
N PRO A 62 -37.33 3.20 28.35
CA PRO A 62 -38.20 4.20 27.73
C PRO A 62 -39.45 3.54 27.11
N ALA A 63 -40.62 4.20 27.23
CA ALA A 63 -41.90 3.61 26.84
C ALA A 63 -41.96 3.21 25.36
N ASP A 64 -41.22 3.92 24.52
CA ASP A 64 -41.03 3.75 23.09
C ASP A 64 -40.01 2.66 22.71
N LYS A 65 -39.28 2.07 23.66
CA LYS A 65 -38.24 1.05 23.40
C LYS A 65 -38.57 -0.33 23.99
N GLU A 66 -37.98 -1.38 23.41
CA GLU A 66 -38.03 -2.79 23.82
C GLU A 66 -36.62 -3.39 23.88
N ILE A 67 -36.47 -4.47 24.67
CA ILE A 67 -35.20 -5.20 24.83
C ILE A 67 -35.02 -6.16 23.65
N VAL A 68 -33.87 -6.11 22.98
CA VAL A 68 -33.52 -7.01 21.87
C VAL A 68 -32.47 -8.03 22.27
N GLY A 69 -31.72 -7.77 23.34
CA GLY A 69 -30.77 -8.74 23.87
C GLY A 69 -30.19 -8.29 25.21
N VAL A 70 -29.74 -9.27 25.99
CA VAL A 70 -29.08 -9.06 27.27
C VAL A 70 -27.74 -9.79 27.25
N THR A 71 -26.68 -9.15 27.70
CA THR A 71 -25.34 -9.75 27.78
C THR A 71 -24.77 -9.50 29.16
N ILE A 72 -24.27 -10.54 29.82
CA ILE A 72 -23.54 -10.42 31.08
C ILE A 72 -22.05 -10.63 30.83
N PHE A 73 -21.23 -9.69 31.33
CA PHE A 73 -19.78 -9.73 31.31
C PHE A 73 -19.28 -10.12 32.70
N PHE A 74 -18.48 -11.18 32.80
CA PHE A 74 -17.99 -11.72 34.07
C PHE A 74 -16.54 -11.33 34.35
N GLY A 75 -16.19 -11.24 35.63
CA GLY A 75 -14.82 -11.01 36.09
C GLY A 75 -14.31 -9.65 35.64
N VAL A 76 -14.99 -8.57 36.03
CA VAL A 76 -14.58 -7.22 35.65
C VAL A 76 -13.35 -6.80 36.47
N PHE A 77 -12.33 -6.23 35.82
CA PHE A 77 -11.13 -5.75 36.48
C PHE A 77 -10.48 -4.59 35.71
N ASP A 78 -9.62 -3.83 36.38
CA ASP A 78 -9.00 -2.64 35.78
C ASP A 78 -7.84 -3.02 34.86
N LYS A 79 -7.75 -2.39 33.68
CA LYS A 79 -6.64 -2.59 32.74
C LYS A 79 -5.27 -2.33 33.38
N SER A 80 -5.16 -1.46 34.39
CA SER A 80 -3.91 -1.19 35.10
C SER A 80 -3.37 -2.40 35.89
N GLU A 81 -4.22 -3.35 36.29
CA GLU A 81 -3.77 -4.59 36.95
C GLU A 81 -2.94 -5.49 36.00
N MET A 82 -3.13 -5.34 34.69
CA MET A 82 -2.25 -5.93 33.68
C MET A 82 -0.83 -5.38 33.86
N VAL A 83 -0.68 -4.05 33.89
CA VAL A 83 0.62 -3.37 33.97
C VAL A 83 1.38 -3.80 35.22
N GLU A 84 0.70 -3.89 36.37
CA GLU A 84 1.29 -4.43 37.61
C GLU A 84 1.80 -5.86 37.45
N SER A 85 1.03 -6.71 36.77
CA SER A 85 1.41 -8.10 36.49
C SER A 85 2.56 -8.21 35.50
N LEU A 86 2.64 -7.30 34.52
CA LEU A 86 3.75 -7.23 33.55
C LEU A 86 5.04 -6.73 34.19
N HIS A 87 4.97 -5.80 35.14
CA HIS A 87 6.14 -5.29 35.89
C HIS A 87 6.84 -6.38 36.71
N ALA A 88 6.14 -7.44 37.11
CA ALA A 88 6.76 -8.59 37.77
C ALA A 88 7.68 -9.39 36.81
N PHE A 89 7.50 -9.23 35.49
CA PHE A 89 8.23 -9.95 34.46
C PHE A 89 9.31 -9.10 33.75
N CYS A 90 9.24 -7.77 33.81
CA CYS A 90 10.16 -6.88 33.11
C CYS A 90 10.75 -5.80 34.02
N ALA A 91 11.98 -5.36 33.73
CA ALA A 91 12.63 -4.26 34.45
C ALA A 91 11.88 -2.92 34.23
N PRO A 92 11.93 -1.98 35.19
CA PRO A 92 11.30 -0.67 35.03
C PRO A 92 11.86 0.09 33.82
N ALA A 93 10.97 0.67 33.03
CA ALA A 93 11.32 1.48 31.86
C ALA A 93 11.94 2.84 32.28
N ASP A 94 12.69 3.48 31.39
CA ASP A 94 13.23 4.83 31.63
C ASP A 94 12.12 5.91 31.66
N GLU A 95 12.41 7.12 32.17
CA GLU A 95 11.40 8.18 32.33
C GLU A 95 10.70 8.55 31.01
N LEU A 96 11.43 8.55 29.89
CA LEU A 96 10.88 8.87 28.57
C LEU A 96 9.90 7.77 28.10
N SER A 97 10.28 6.50 28.24
CA SER A 97 9.44 5.35 27.89
C SER A 97 8.20 5.27 28.78
N GLN A 98 8.31 5.65 30.05
CA GLN A 98 7.14 5.74 30.94
C GLN A 98 6.15 6.82 30.48
N HIS A 99 6.64 7.98 30.04
CA HIS A 99 5.80 9.01 29.44
C HIS A 99 5.18 8.54 28.11
N GLU A 100 5.95 7.83 27.29
CA GLU A 100 5.47 7.27 26.02
C GLU A 100 4.40 6.20 26.23
N ASP A 101 4.60 5.25 27.14
CA ASP A 101 3.64 4.22 27.52
C ASP A 101 2.35 4.85 28.13
N ALA A 102 2.48 5.93 28.92
CA ALA A 102 1.34 6.64 29.51
C ALA A 102 0.49 7.43 28.49
N GLU A 103 1.11 8.02 27.46
CA GLU A 103 0.39 8.78 26.44
C GLU A 103 -0.13 7.89 25.30
N ARG A 104 0.58 6.81 24.96
CA ARG A 104 0.16 5.81 23.95
C ARG A 104 -0.84 4.81 24.50
N GLY A 105 -0.73 4.43 25.78
CA GLY A 105 -1.60 3.46 26.43
C GLY A 105 -3.04 3.94 26.56
N ASP A 106 -3.99 3.07 26.22
CA ASP A 106 -5.36 3.14 26.71
C ASP A 106 -5.53 2.17 27.88
N LEU A 107 -4.72 2.40 28.92
CA LEU A 107 -4.59 1.52 30.09
C LEU A 107 -5.48 1.96 31.26
N GLU A 108 -6.35 2.96 31.03
CA GLU A 108 -7.41 3.37 31.96
C GLU A 108 -8.72 2.65 31.59
N GLY A 109 -9.50 2.28 32.60
CA GLY A 109 -10.80 1.64 32.44
C GLY A 109 -10.82 0.12 32.68
N ASP A 110 -12.02 -0.44 32.64
CA ASP A 110 -12.33 -1.84 32.91
C ASP A 110 -12.18 -2.75 31.68
N THR A 111 -11.84 -4.02 31.96
CA THR A 111 -11.89 -5.17 31.06
C THR A 111 -12.58 -6.36 31.74
N CYS A 112 -12.75 -7.50 31.07
CA CYS A 112 -13.47 -8.66 31.62
C CYS A 112 -12.91 -10.02 31.20
N PHE A 113 -13.36 -11.08 31.86
CA PHE A 113 -12.96 -12.46 31.57
C PHE A 113 -13.77 -13.11 30.46
N ALA A 114 -15.09 -12.91 30.48
CA ALA A 114 -16.00 -13.62 29.59
C ALA A 114 -17.32 -12.87 29.42
N SER A 115 -18.07 -13.21 28.38
CA SER A 115 -19.43 -12.74 28.13
C SER A 115 -20.34 -13.91 27.85
N LEU A 116 -21.59 -13.76 28.26
CA LEU A 116 -22.66 -14.71 28.02
C LEU A 116 -23.91 -13.93 27.64
N ASP A 117 -24.47 -14.27 26.49
CA ASP A 117 -25.76 -13.74 26.07
C ASP A 117 -26.88 -14.47 26.83
N LEU A 118 -27.90 -13.69 27.22
CA LEU A 118 -29.11 -14.17 27.86
C LEU A 118 -30.30 -13.89 26.93
N ASP A 119 -31.30 -14.77 26.96
CA ASP A 119 -32.57 -14.47 26.30
C ASP A 119 -33.36 -13.37 27.04
N VAL A 120 -34.48 -12.93 26.45
CA VAL A 120 -35.34 -11.87 27.00
C VAL A 120 -35.92 -12.24 28.38
N GLN A 121 -35.93 -13.52 28.74
CA GLN A 121 -36.40 -14.03 30.04
C GLN A 121 -35.25 -14.17 31.05
N GLY A 122 -34.00 -13.87 30.65
CA GLY A 122 -32.80 -13.94 31.47
C GLY A 122 -32.15 -15.33 31.53
N ASN A 123 -32.53 -16.25 30.64
CA ASN A 123 -31.97 -17.59 30.58
C ASN A 123 -30.63 -17.58 29.81
N PRO A 124 -29.60 -18.30 30.29
CA PRO A 124 -28.28 -18.28 29.69
C PRO A 124 -28.19 -19.05 28.37
N LEU A 125 -27.69 -18.41 27.31
CA LEU A 125 -27.39 -19.03 26.02
C LEU A 125 -25.93 -19.51 25.99
N PHE A 126 -25.64 -20.64 26.66
CA PHE A 126 -24.27 -21.16 26.77
C PHE A 126 -23.58 -21.46 25.44
N SER A 127 -24.33 -21.64 24.35
CA SER A 127 -23.79 -21.76 22.99
C SER A 127 -23.14 -20.46 22.47
N GLN A 128 -23.41 -19.32 23.10
CA GLN A 128 -22.90 -17.99 22.75
C GLN A 128 -21.88 -17.46 23.78
N PHE A 129 -21.32 -18.34 24.62
CA PHE A 129 -20.29 -17.96 25.60
C PHE A 129 -18.98 -17.56 24.90
N SER A 130 -18.44 -16.39 25.24
CA SER A 130 -17.18 -15.88 24.69
C SER A 130 -16.18 -15.58 25.81
N ILE A 131 -14.88 -15.77 25.53
CA ILE A 131 -13.80 -15.59 26.52
C ILE A 131 -12.71 -14.65 26.04
N SER A 132 -12.21 -13.87 26.99
CA SER A 132 -11.01 -13.06 26.91
C SER A 132 -9.77 -13.95 27.00
N THR A 133 -8.78 -13.73 26.15
CA THR A 133 -7.47 -14.40 26.21
C THR A 133 -6.59 -13.86 27.35
N LEU A 134 -6.80 -12.60 27.73
CA LEU A 134 -5.94 -11.85 28.64
C LEU A 134 -5.85 -12.47 30.04
N PRO A 135 -6.96 -12.79 30.75
CA PRO A 135 -6.87 -13.36 32.08
C PRO A 135 -6.10 -14.68 32.12
N TRP A 136 -6.31 -15.54 31.12
CA TRP A 136 -5.58 -16.79 31.00
C TRP A 136 -4.09 -16.54 30.76
N ALA A 137 -3.75 -15.58 29.90
CA ALA A 137 -2.37 -15.20 29.65
C ALA A 137 -1.68 -14.63 30.90
N LEU A 138 -2.38 -13.80 31.69
CA LEU A 138 -1.91 -13.29 32.98
C LEU A 138 -1.69 -14.42 34.01
N GLY A 139 -2.55 -15.44 34.02
CA GLY A 139 -2.34 -16.61 34.87
C GLY A 139 -1.11 -17.42 34.45
N CYS A 140 -0.93 -17.68 33.15
CA CYS A 140 0.28 -18.32 32.63
C CYS A 140 1.55 -17.52 32.94
N LEU A 141 1.47 -16.18 32.87
CA LEU A 141 2.55 -15.26 33.25
C LEU A 141 2.93 -15.43 34.73
N ARG A 142 1.94 -15.43 35.63
CA ARG A 142 2.15 -15.63 37.09
C ARG A 142 2.75 -17.00 37.43
N GLU A 143 2.44 -18.03 36.64
CA GLU A 143 2.99 -19.38 36.81
C GLU A 143 4.36 -19.59 36.12
N GLY A 144 4.92 -18.57 35.45
CA GLY A 144 6.19 -18.67 34.72
C GLY A 144 6.12 -19.50 33.43
N LYS A 145 4.92 -19.68 32.85
CA LYS A 145 4.65 -20.54 31.68
C LYS A 145 4.51 -19.78 30.35
N ILE A 146 5.13 -18.61 30.22
CA ILE A 146 5.01 -17.73 29.04
C ILE A 146 5.44 -18.43 27.75
N ALA A 147 6.50 -19.26 27.79
CA ALA A 147 6.96 -20.01 26.63
C ALA A 147 5.91 -21.00 26.10
N GLY A 148 4.93 -21.38 26.92
CA GLY A 148 3.81 -22.26 26.55
C GLY A 148 2.60 -21.54 25.96
N LEU A 149 2.60 -20.20 25.89
CA LEU A 149 1.53 -19.42 25.27
C LEU A 149 1.50 -19.73 23.77
N SER A 150 0.50 -20.52 23.39
CA SER A 150 0.25 -20.93 22.03
C SER A 150 -1.24 -21.14 21.81
N SER A 151 -1.66 -21.15 20.55
CA SER A 151 -3.04 -21.38 20.18
C SER A 151 -3.52 -22.73 20.64
N SER A 152 -2.70 -23.77 20.47
CA SER A 152 -3.04 -25.12 20.85
C SER A 152 -3.21 -25.24 22.37
N ALA A 153 -2.36 -24.59 23.16
CA ALA A 153 -2.50 -24.51 24.62
C ALA A 153 -3.76 -23.75 25.02
N PHE A 154 -4.05 -22.61 24.39
CA PHE A 154 -5.26 -21.84 24.65
C PHE A 154 -6.53 -22.60 24.23
N ALA A 155 -6.54 -23.25 23.07
CA ALA A 155 -7.64 -24.05 22.55
C ALA A 155 -7.91 -25.27 23.44
N GLN A 156 -6.87 -25.93 23.95
CA GLN A 156 -7.01 -26.99 24.96
C GLN A 156 -7.58 -26.45 26.27
N SER A 157 -7.09 -25.29 26.72
CA SER A 157 -7.60 -24.59 27.90
C SER A 157 -9.08 -24.19 27.73
N LYS A 158 -9.45 -23.67 26.55
CA LYS A 158 -10.82 -23.32 26.18
C LYS A 158 -11.72 -24.54 26.14
N LYS A 159 -11.27 -25.66 25.54
CA LYS A 159 -12.03 -26.91 25.52
C LYS A 159 -12.30 -27.42 26.93
N ARG A 160 -11.30 -27.33 27.82
CA ARG A 160 -11.47 -27.64 29.25
C ARG A 160 -12.51 -26.72 29.90
N LEU A 161 -12.51 -25.42 29.59
CA LEU A 161 -13.53 -24.49 30.07
C LEU A 161 -14.93 -24.84 29.53
N GLU A 162 -15.06 -25.18 28.24
CA GLU A 162 -16.33 -25.62 27.64
C GLU A 162 -16.86 -26.91 28.30
N GLU A 163 -15.98 -27.82 28.72
CA GLU A 163 -16.34 -28.98 29.53
C GLU A 163 -16.83 -28.56 30.94
N LEU A 164 -16.13 -27.63 31.60
CA LEU A 164 -16.55 -27.09 32.91
C LEU A 164 -17.90 -26.36 32.83
N LEU A 165 -18.13 -25.56 31.78
CA LEU A 165 -19.39 -24.85 31.55
C LEU A 165 -20.53 -25.80 31.22
N ARG A 166 -20.28 -26.87 30.46
CA ARG A 166 -21.28 -27.93 30.24
C ARG A 166 -21.63 -28.64 31.54
N ASN A 167 -20.64 -28.98 32.37
CA ASN A 167 -20.89 -29.58 33.67
C ASN A 167 -21.72 -28.65 34.58
N PHE A 168 -21.40 -27.35 34.58
CA PHE A 168 -22.17 -26.34 35.29
C PHE A 168 -23.62 -26.26 34.77
N ALA A 169 -23.83 -26.23 33.45
CA ALA A 169 -25.16 -26.19 32.85
C ALA A 169 -25.98 -27.45 33.18
N GLU A 170 -25.37 -28.64 33.17
CA GLU A 170 -26.03 -29.89 33.55
C GLU A 170 -26.35 -29.95 35.05
N GLN A 171 -25.45 -29.52 35.93
CA GLN A 171 -25.74 -29.39 37.37
C GLN A 171 -26.91 -28.44 37.61
N ARG A 172 -26.91 -27.29 36.94
CA ARG A 172 -28.00 -26.31 37.03
C ARG A 172 -29.34 -26.90 36.60
N ARG A 173 -29.36 -27.75 35.56
CA ARG A 173 -30.56 -28.48 35.12
C ARG A 173 -31.04 -29.47 36.18
N LEU A 174 -30.12 -30.23 36.77
CA LEU A 174 -30.42 -31.20 37.82
C LEU A 174 -30.99 -30.51 39.07
N ASP A 175 -30.34 -29.46 39.55
CA ASP A 175 -30.75 -28.71 40.75
C ASP A 175 -32.11 -28.02 40.58
N ARG A 176 -32.50 -27.70 39.35
CA ARG A 176 -33.79 -27.06 39.03
C ARG A 176 -34.89 -28.03 38.63
N SER A 177 -34.56 -29.29 38.28
CA SER A 177 -35.53 -30.31 37.85
C SER A 177 -36.52 -30.76 38.94
N THR A 178 -36.33 -30.33 40.18
CA THR A 178 -37.28 -30.54 41.29
C THR A 178 -38.43 -29.54 41.35
N ASP A 179 -38.34 -28.40 40.65
CA ASP A 179 -39.41 -27.42 40.51
C ASP A 179 -39.82 -27.27 39.03
N THR A 180 -41.13 -27.22 38.77
CA THR A 180 -41.76 -27.31 37.45
C THR A 180 -41.17 -26.41 36.35
N GLU A 181 -40.87 -27.04 35.20
CA GLU A 181 -40.77 -26.51 33.83
C GLU A 181 -40.41 -25.02 33.65
N SER A 182 -39.13 -24.66 33.86
CA SER A 182 -38.37 -23.77 32.96
C SER A 182 -36.90 -23.71 33.39
N GLU A 183 -35.96 -23.65 32.44
CA GLU A 183 -34.57 -23.26 32.70
C GLU A 183 -34.52 -21.78 33.10
N GLY A 184 -35.08 -21.36 34.26
CA GLY A 184 -35.30 -19.94 34.59
C GLY A 184 -34.02 -19.07 34.63
N ALA A 185 -34.11 -17.77 34.93
CA ALA A 185 -32.96 -16.85 34.89
C ALA A 185 -31.78 -17.21 35.81
N LEU A 186 -30.57 -16.71 35.51
CA LEU A 186 -29.37 -16.86 36.37
C LEU A 186 -29.63 -16.33 37.79
N THR A 187 -29.12 -16.99 38.84
CA THR A 187 -29.18 -16.50 40.24
C THR A 187 -27.89 -15.78 40.66
N SER A 188 -27.93 -14.98 41.73
CA SER A 188 -26.74 -14.33 42.29
C SER A 188 -25.65 -15.34 42.69
N ALA A 189 -26.04 -16.48 43.27
CA ALA A 189 -25.12 -17.58 43.59
C ALA A 189 -24.50 -18.23 42.35
N GLU A 190 -25.28 -18.39 41.27
CA GLU A 190 -24.78 -18.90 39.98
C GLU A 190 -23.78 -17.92 39.33
N ILE A 191 -24.01 -16.60 39.42
CA ILE A 191 -23.09 -15.57 38.93
C ILE A 191 -21.74 -15.63 39.66
N LEU A 192 -21.75 -15.75 40.99
CA LEU A 192 -20.51 -15.90 41.77
C LEU A 192 -19.78 -17.21 41.43
N THR A 193 -20.52 -18.31 41.30
CA THR A 193 -19.94 -19.62 40.94
C THR A 193 -19.27 -19.58 39.56
N LEU A 194 -19.92 -18.96 38.57
CA LEU A 194 -19.34 -18.75 37.24
C LEU A 194 -18.11 -17.86 37.28
N ASN A 195 -18.14 -16.78 38.07
CA ASN A 195 -16.99 -15.89 38.23
C ASN A 195 -15.79 -16.62 38.87
N ASP A 196 -16.01 -17.41 39.92
CA ASP A 196 -14.96 -18.20 40.57
C ASP A 196 -14.41 -19.30 39.65
N LEU A 197 -15.29 -19.94 38.88
CA LEU A 197 -14.90 -20.94 37.86
C LEU A 197 -13.99 -20.30 36.82
N LEU A 198 -14.30 -19.11 36.34
CA LEU A 198 -13.49 -18.37 35.37
C LEU A 198 -12.13 -17.94 35.95
N GLN A 199 -12.11 -17.45 37.19
CA GLN A 199 -10.86 -17.10 37.89
C GLN A 199 -9.96 -18.33 38.08
N SER A 200 -10.54 -19.45 38.52
CA SER A 200 -9.80 -20.70 38.70
C SER A 200 -9.29 -21.27 37.37
N TRP A 201 -10.07 -21.16 36.29
CA TRP A 201 -9.67 -21.59 34.96
C TRP A 201 -8.52 -20.75 34.41
N ALA A 202 -8.61 -19.43 34.57
CA ALA A 202 -7.59 -18.50 34.09
C ALA A 202 -6.29 -18.59 34.90
N GLY A 203 -6.36 -18.98 36.17
CA GLY A 203 -5.22 -18.88 37.10
C GLY A 203 -4.91 -17.44 37.52
N PHE A 204 -5.87 -16.53 37.34
CA PHE A 204 -5.75 -15.11 37.64
C PHE A 204 -6.96 -14.64 38.46
N LYS A 205 -6.69 -13.92 39.55
CA LYS A 205 -7.69 -13.36 40.46
C LYS A 205 -7.51 -11.84 40.54
N PRO A 206 -8.50 -11.03 40.12
CA PRO A 206 -8.48 -9.58 40.25
C PRO A 206 -8.51 -9.08 41.69
N LYS A 207 -8.22 -7.79 41.89
CA LYS A 207 -8.46 -7.09 43.16
C LYS A 207 -9.96 -7.07 43.52
N GLN A 208 -10.27 -7.12 44.81
CA GLN A 208 -11.64 -7.34 45.31
C GLN A 208 -12.55 -6.10 45.27
N ASP A 209 -12.01 -4.92 44.95
CA ASP A 209 -12.72 -3.63 44.96
C ASP A 209 -13.49 -3.33 43.67
N ARG A 210 -13.51 -4.27 42.71
CA ARG A 210 -14.16 -4.13 41.41
C ARG A 210 -15.48 -4.93 41.31
N PRO A 211 -16.38 -4.53 40.39
CA PRO A 211 -17.59 -5.31 40.10
C PRO A 211 -17.25 -6.76 39.72
N VAL A 212 -18.05 -7.73 40.16
CA VAL A 212 -17.90 -9.14 39.74
C VAL A 212 -18.46 -9.40 38.35
N ALA A 213 -19.41 -8.58 37.91
CA ALA A 213 -19.99 -8.66 36.58
C ALA A 213 -20.62 -7.32 36.14
N MET A 214 -20.86 -7.18 34.84
CA MET A 214 -21.65 -6.08 34.26
C MET A 214 -22.76 -6.67 33.38
N VAL A 215 -23.98 -6.16 33.52
CA VAL A 215 -25.13 -6.55 32.67
C VAL A 215 -25.42 -5.42 31.70
N GLU A 216 -25.42 -5.75 30.40
CA GLU A 216 -25.78 -4.87 29.30
C GLU A 216 -27.16 -5.26 28.75
N PHE A 217 -28.06 -4.28 28.68
CA PHE A 217 -29.34 -4.37 27.98
C PHE A 217 -29.26 -3.60 26.67
N ARG A 218 -29.56 -4.27 25.56
CA ARG A 218 -29.64 -3.69 24.22
C ARG A 218 -31.09 -3.33 23.90
N LEU A 219 -31.33 -2.08 23.53
CA LEU A 219 -32.67 -1.52 23.33
C LEU A 219 -32.89 -1.15 21.85
N ARG A 220 -34.15 -1.22 21.41
CA ARG A 220 -34.63 -0.83 20.08
C ARG A 220 -36.02 -0.18 20.22
N GLU A 221 -36.44 0.71 19.34
CA GLU A 221 -37.80 1.27 19.34
C GLU A 221 -38.85 0.21 18.98
N LYS A 222 -39.99 0.28 19.65
CA LYS A 222 -41.16 -0.57 19.41
C LYS A 222 -41.79 -0.23 18.07
N ARG A 223 -42.00 -1.26 17.23
CA ARG A 223 -42.82 -1.13 16.01
C ARG A 223 -44.25 -0.72 16.37
N LYS A 224 -44.74 0.39 15.82
CA LYS A 224 -46.15 0.79 15.93
C LYS A 224 -47.04 -0.26 15.24
N SER A 225 -47.79 -1.04 16.01
CA SER A 225 -48.73 -2.02 15.48
C SER A 225 -50.03 -1.34 15.04
N THR A 226 -50.23 -1.20 13.73
CA THR A 226 -51.58 -0.97 13.18
C THR A 226 -52.34 -2.29 13.19
N ALA A 227 -53.29 -2.43 14.13
CA ALA A 227 -54.17 -3.59 14.23
C ALA A 227 -55.11 -3.69 13.00
N LYS A 228 -55.00 -4.78 12.24
CA LYS A 228 -56.11 -5.31 11.42
C LYS A 228 -56.15 -6.84 11.55
N GLN A 229 -57.39 -7.34 11.66
CA GLN A 229 -57.79 -8.68 12.08
C GLN A 229 -57.24 -9.83 11.22
N LEU A 230 -57.20 -11.00 11.88
CA LEU A 230 -56.65 -12.30 11.45
C LEU A 230 -57.20 -12.84 10.12
N GLU A 231 -56.29 -13.41 9.31
CA GLU A 231 -56.46 -14.68 8.57
C GLU A 231 -55.07 -15.35 8.38
N ALA A 232 -55.05 -16.69 8.28
CA ALA A 232 -53.92 -17.60 8.50
C ALA A 232 -52.72 -17.51 7.52
N PRO A 233 -51.53 -18.05 7.84
CA PRO A 233 -50.24 -17.54 7.38
C PRO A 233 -49.81 -18.09 6.02
N LYS A 234 -49.33 -17.19 5.13
CA LYS A 234 -48.43 -17.52 4.03
C LYS A 234 -47.21 -16.62 4.09
N THR A 235 -46.04 -17.27 4.14
CA THR A 235 -44.70 -16.78 3.75
C THR A 235 -44.36 -15.37 4.20
N VAL A 236 -43.65 -15.28 5.33
CA VAL A 236 -43.17 -14.02 5.93
C VAL A 236 -42.16 -13.36 4.99
N ASP A 237 -42.60 -12.28 4.38
CA ASP A 237 -41.80 -11.25 3.72
C ASP A 237 -41.35 -10.25 4.80
N MET A 238 -40.04 -10.06 4.96
CA MET A 238 -39.47 -9.20 5.99
C MET A 238 -39.49 -7.74 5.52
N SER A 239 -40.52 -7.00 5.89
CA SER A 239 -40.55 -5.53 5.80
C SER A 239 -39.96 -4.89 7.06
N ALA A 240 -39.02 -3.96 6.85
CA ALA A 240 -38.35 -3.18 7.88
C ALA A 240 -39.16 -1.89 8.16
N GLY A 241 -39.56 -1.68 9.42
CA GLY A 241 -40.21 -0.47 9.91
C GLY A 241 -39.20 0.47 10.59
N GLU A 242 -39.45 1.76 10.40
CA GLU A 242 -38.65 2.96 10.72
C GLU A 242 -38.06 3.00 12.13
N MET A 243 -36.76 3.30 12.22
CA MET A 243 -36.00 3.75 13.40
C MET A 243 -34.79 4.59 12.93
N ASP A 244 -34.19 5.40 13.82
CA ASP A 244 -32.94 6.11 13.53
C ASP A 244 -31.73 5.13 13.44
N GLU A 245 -31.02 5.21 12.32
CA GLU A 245 -30.26 4.08 11.72
C GLU A 245 -28.76 4.08 12.05
N ASP A 246 -28.28 5.05 12.82
CA ASP A 246 -26.89 5.07 13.30
C ASP A 246 -26.70 4.08 14.47
N GLU A 247 -27.76 3.78 15.24
CA GLU A 247 -27.67 2.92 16.42
C GLU A 247 -27.85 1.42 16.12
N GLU A 248 -28.64 1.03 15.10
CA GLU A 248 -28.75 -0.38 14.68
C GLU A 248 -27.42 -0.90 14.11
N ASP A 249 -26.62 0.00 13.54
CA ASP A 249 -25.41 -0.32 12.81
C ASP A 249 -24.19 -0.43 13.75
N GLU A 250 -24.14 0.44 14.78
CA GLU A 250 -23.27 0.23 15.95
C GLU A 250 -23.67 -1.05 16.72
N ALA A 251 -24.98 -1.34 16.86
CA ALA A 251 -25.46 -2.53 17.53
C ALA A 251 -25.13 -3.81 16.73
N GLU A 252 -25.33 -3.86 15.41
CA GLU A 252 -25.02 -5.04 14.59
C GLU A 252 -23.52 -5.30 14.43
N VAL A 253 -22.68 -4.26 14.41
CA VAL A 253 -21.22 -4.42 14.51
C VAL A 253 -20.86 -5.05 15.86
N GLU A 254 -21.60 -4.73 16.92
CA GLU A 254 -21.41 -5.30 18.26
C GLU A 254 -22.00 -6.70 18.49
N TYR A 255 -23.07 -7.08 17.77
CA TYR A 255 -23.71 -8.40 17.88
C TYR A 255 -22.78 -9.55 17.45
N GLU A 256 -21.73 -9.27 16.67
CA GLU A 256 -20.84 -10.31 16.14
C GLU A 256 -19.42 -10.29 16.74
N ILE A 257 -19.09 -9.34 17.63
CA ILE A 257 -17.79 -9.27 18.31
C ILE A 257 -17.92 -9.96 19.66
N GLY A 258 -17.60 -11.26 19.72
CA GLY A 258 -17.30 -11.90 21.01
C GLY A 258 -16.08 -11.22 21.67
N ILE A 259 -15.84 -11.44 22.97
CA ILE A 259 -14.65 -10.92 23.67
C ILE A 259 -13.33 -11.61 23.21
N LEU A 260 -13.26 -12.13 22.00
CA LEU A 260 -11.99 -12.56 21.43
C LEU A 260 -11.12 -11.31 21.24
N ASN A 261 -10.07 -11.22 22.05
CA ASN A 261 -9.27 -10.01 22.23
C ASN A 261 -8.41 -9.61 21.01
N SER A 262 -8.27 -10.48 20.00
CA SER A 262 -7.43 -10.24 18.83
C SER A 262 -8.13 -10.64 17.54
N PHE A 263 -8.12 -9.73 16.56
CA PHE A 263 -8.59 -9.98 15.19
C PHE A 263 -7.59 -10.79 14.34
N TYR A 264 -6.34 -10.93 14.80
CA TYR A 264 -5.22 -11.42 13.99
C TYR A 264 -4.74 -12.82 14.38
N LEU A 265 -5.08 -13.30 15.58
CA LEU A 265 -4.57 -14.54 16.16
C LEU A 265 -4.70 -15.75 15.20
N GLU A 266 -5.90 -16.00 14.66
CA GLU A 266 -6.12 -17.12 13.73
C GLU A 266 -5.31 -17.00 12.43
N ASP A 267 -5.09 -15.78 11.94
CA ASP A 267 -4.33 -15.56 10.71
C ASP A 267 -2.83 -15.74 10.95
N ILE A 268 -2.33 -15.32 12.11
CA ILE A 268 -0.94 -15.59 12.53
C ILE A 268 -0.73 -17.11 12.67
N GLU A 269 -1.70 -17.85 13.22
CA GLU A 269 -1.63 -19.32 13.31
C GLU A 269 -1.61 -19.99 11.94
N ARG A 270 -2.46 -19.54 11.02
CA ARG A 270 -2.45 -20.01 9.63
C ARG A 270 -1.09 -19.75 8.98
N ALA A 271 -0.48 -18.59 9.24
CA ALA A 271 0.85 -18.28 8.75
C ALA A 271 1.93 -19.18 9.37
N ILE A 272 1.88 -19.45 10.69
CA ILE A 272 2.80 -20.39 11.36
C ILE A 272 2.70 -21.79 10.74
N VAL A 273 1.49 -22.27 10.49
CA VAL A 273 1.26 -23.55 9.80
C VAL A 273 1.83 -23.53 8.38
N ALA A 274 1.60 -22.45 7.63
CA ALA A 274 2.16 -22.31 6.28
C ALA A 274 3.70 -22.31 6.26
N VAL A 275 4.35 -21.67 7.25
CA VAL A 275 5.81 -21.69 7.43
C VAL A 275 6.31 -23.11 7.71
N ARG A 276 5.67 -23.80 8.65
CA ARG A 276 6.02 -25.17 9.01
C ARG A 276 5.90 -26.13 7.81
N ASP A 277 4.82 -26.00 7.06
CA ASP A 277 4.50 -26.86 5.91
C ASP A 277 5.28 -26.44 4.64
N GLY A 278 6.02 -25.33 4.68
CA GLY A 278 6.84 -24.82 3.58
C GLY A 278 6.05 -24.10 2.48
N ALA A 279 4.77 -23.80 2.71
CA ALA A 279 3.84 -23.19 1.76
C ALA A 279 3.63 -21.69 2.01
N VAL A 280 4.71 -20.96 2.31
CA VAL A 280 4.66 -19.51 2.59
C VAL A 280 4.57 -18.72 1.29
N PRO A 281 3.53 -17.88 1.12
CA PRO A 281 3.44 -16.95 -0.01
C PRO A 281 4.62 -15.97 -0.04
N GLU A 282 5.08 -15.64 -1.23
CA GLU A 282 6.28 -14.80 -1.41
C GLU A 282 6.13 -13.41 -0.76
N ALA A 283 4.95 -12.78 -0.87
CA ALA A 283 4.67 -11.49 -0.23
C ALA A 283 4.86 -11.53 1.30
N LEU A 284 4.43 -12.61 1.95
CA LEU A 284 4.62 -12.80 3.40
C LEU A 284 6.07 -13.15 3.75
N ARG A 285 6.73 -13.98 2.93
CA ARG A 285 8.14 -14.35 3.13
C ARG A 285 9.05 -13.12 3.08
N GLN A 286 8.89 -12.27 2.06
CA GLN A 286 9.64 -11.02 1.89
C GLN A 286 9.37 -10.07 3.05
N TYR A 287 8.10 -9.90 3.44
CA TYR A 287 7.73 -9.03 4.57
C TYR A 287 8.42 -9.41 5.90
N LEU A 288 8.66 -10.70 6.12
CA LEU A 288 9.33 -11.22 7.32
C LEU A 288 10.87 -11.33 7.17
N THR A 289 11.41 -10.94 6.02
CA THR A 289 12.83 -11.11 5.68
C THR A 289 13.41 -9.80 5.15
N PRO A 290 14.17 -9.04 5.96
CA PRO A 290 14.86 -7.87 5.46
C PRO A 290 15.85 -8.25 4.37
N LEU A 291 16.01 -7.41 3.35
CA LEU A 291 17.08 -7.56 2.36
C LEU A 291 18.41 -7.13 2.96
N GLU A 292 19.46 -7.85 2.58
CA GLU A 292 20.84 -7.47 2.86
C GLU A 292 21.18 -6.08 2.27
N PRO A 293 21.96 -5.24 2.96
CA PRO A 293 22.30 -3.89 2.51
C PRO A 293 22.88 -3.83 1.09
N GLU A 294 23.68 -4.80 0.66
CA GLU A 294 24.34 -4.84 -0.66
C GLU A 294 23.35 -5.08 -1.82
N ALA A 295 22.22 -5.71 -1.51
CA ALA A 295 21.15 -5.97 -2.46
C ALA A 295 20.20 -4.75 -2.63
N ARG A 296 20.29 -3.77 -1.72
CA ARG A 296 19.51 -2.53 -1.77
C ARG A 296 20.12 -1.52 -2.74
N PHE A 297 19.26 -0.80 -3.44
CA PHE A 297 19.63 0.29 -4.35
C PHE A 297 19.15 1.61 -3.76
N ASP A 298 20.08 2.38 -3.21
CA ASP A 298 19.79 3.74 -2.75
C ASP A 298 19.56 4.63 -3.96
N LEU A 299 18.33 5.07 -4.14
CA LEU A 299 17.84 5.87 -5.27
C LEU A 299 18.44 7.29 -5.30
N TYR A 300 19.10 7.74 -4.23
CA TYR A 300 19.88 8.98 -4.22
C TYR A 300 21.35 8.80 -4.63
N SER A 301 21.82 7.56 -4.75
CA SER A 301 23.17 7.26 -5.26
C SER A 301 23.20 7.17 -6.78
N ASP A 302 24.39 7.28 -7.40
CA ASP A 302 24.54 7.13 -8.85
C ASP A 302 24.07 5.76 -9.37
N ARG A 303 24.33 4.69 -8.61
CA ARG A 303 23.82 3.34 -8.91
C ARG A 303 22.30 3.30 -8.90
N GLY A 304 21.66 4.00 -7.97
CA GLY A 304 20.20 4.11 -7.90
C GLY A 304 19.63 4.97 -9.01
N ARG A 305 20.26 6.09 -9.36
CA ARG A 305 19.86 6.98 -10.47
C ARG A 305 19.93 6.27 -11.82
N LEU A 306 20.92 5.41 -12.03
CA LEU A 306 20.98 4.52 -13.19
C LEU A 306 19.81 3.53 -13.21
N ALA A 307 19.45 2.96 -12.06
CA ALA A 307 18.28 2.10 -11.94
C ALA A 307 16.97 2.87 -12.24
N ILE A 308 16.88 4.15 -11.87
CA ILE A 308 15.74 5.02 -12.22
C ILE A 308 15.64 5.16 -13.75
N LEU A 309 16.74 5.48 -14.44
CA LEU A 309 16.73 5.62 -15.90
C LEU A 309 16.29 4.35 -16.62
N GLU A 310 16.83 3.20 -16.19
CA GLU A 310 16.46 1.90 -16.76
C GLU A 310 14.98 1.59 -16.54
N ALA A 311 14.50 1.75 -15.30
CA ALA A 311 13.09 1.51 -14.96
C ALA A 311 12.13 2.46 -15.69
N LEU A 312 12.57 3.67 -16.03
CA LEU A 312 11.79 4.66 -16.76
C LEU A 312 11.91 4.53 -18.29
N HIS A 313 12.65 3.55 -18.81
CA HIS A 313 12.69 3.32 -20.25
C HIS A 313 11.26 3.11 -20.80
N PRO A 314 10.88 3.69 -21.96
CA PRO A 314 9.51 3.61 -22.50
C PRO A 314 8.95 2.20 -22.69
N ARG A 315 9.82 1.18 -22.71
CA ARG A 315 9.46 -0.25 -22.81
C ARG A 315 8.79 -0.79 -21.55
N HIS A 316 9.00 -0.13 -20.41
CA HIS A 316 8.45 -0.52 -19.11
C HIS A 316 7.19 0.26 -18.73
N VAL A 317 6.82 1.27 -19.52
CA VAL A 317 5.62 2.09 -19.26
C VAL A 317 4.39 1.20 -19.29
N ASN A 318 3.60 1.27 -18.22
CA ASN A 318 2.34 0.54 -18.09
C ASN A 318 1.36 0.95 -19.20
N ARG A 319 0.51 0.02 -19.68
CA ARG A 319 -0.38 0.30 -20.81
C ARG A 319 -1.64 1.03 -20.35
N GLY A 320 -2.24 0.58 -19.25
CA GLY A 320 -3.39 1.26 -18.67
C GLY A 320 -2.97 2.59 -18.02
N ARG A 321 -3.79 3.63 -18.16
CA ARG A 321 -3.67 4.89 -17.40
C ARG A 321 -5.04 5.25 -16.90
N TRP A 322 -5.16 5.70 -15.66
CA TRP A 322 -6.42 6.22 -15.16
C TRP A 322 -6.88 7.41 -16.05
N PRO A 323 -8.18 7.60 -16.31
CA PRO A 323 -8.67 8.60 -17.25
C PRO A 323 -8.66 10.02 -16.64
N SER A 324 -7.51 10.45 -16.15
CA SER A 324 -7.21 11.81 -15.67
C SER A 324 -6.91 12.73 -16.85
N GLU A 325 -6.89 14.05 -16.62
CA GLU A 325 -6.52 15.04 -17.65
C GLU A 325 -5.18 14.68 -18.34
N PRO A 326 -5.08 14.69 -19.68
CA PRO A 326 -3.88 14.23 -20.39
C PRO A 326 -2.60 14.99 -20.05
N HIS A 327 -2.70 16.30 -19.83
CA HIS A 327 -1.58 17.18 -19.47
C HIS A 327 -1.07 16.99 -18.03
N HIS A 328 -1.79 16.23 -17.19
CA HIS A 328 -1.29 15.85 -15.87
C HIS A 328 -0.30 14.69 -16.01
N ALA A 329 0.98 15.04 -16.12
CA ALA A 329 2.08 14.10 -16.07
C ALA A 329 2.24 13.48 -14.67
N MET A 330 2.63 12.20 -14.62
CA MET A 330 3.07 11.56 -13.39
C MET A 330 4.48 12.02 -13.03
N SER A 331 4.74 12.28 -11.75
CA SER A 331 6.10 12.62 -11.32
C SER A 331 7.07 11.47 -11.55
N LEU A 332 8.36 11.79 -11.64
CA LEU A 332 9.43 10.83 -11.93
C LEU A 332 9.37 9.58 -11.03
N MET A 333 9.31 9.80 -9.71
CA MET A 333 9.31 8.70 -8.74
C MET A 333 7.98 7.94 -8.69
N GLN A 334 6.86 8.54 -9.09
CA GLN A 334 5.59 7.82 -9.28
C GLN A 334 5.69 6.87 -10.48
N GLN A 335 6.23 7.35 -11.60
CA GLN A 335 6.45 6.51 -12.79
C GLN A 335 7.38 5.33 -12.46
N PHE A 336 8.48 5.61 -11.76
CA PHE A 336 9.43 4.58 -11.31
C PHE A 336 8.72 3.52 -10.45
N ALA A 337 7.98 3.95 -9.42
CA ALA A 337 7.27 3.05 -8.53
C ALA A 337 6.21 2.20 -9.26
N ILE A 338 5.50 2.75 -10.25
CA ILE A 338 4.53 1.98 -11.05
C ILE A 338 5.25 0.96 -11.93
N ASN A 339 6.30 1.35 -12.64
CA ASN A 339 7.03 0.46 -13.55
C ASN A 339 7.68 -0.71 -12.79
N GLU A 340 8.20 -0.49 -11.58
CA GLU A 340 8.70 -1.57 -10.73
C GLU A 340 7.57 -2.41 -10.12
N ALA A 341 6.51 -1.79 -9.59
CA ALA A 341 5.38 -2.53 -9.01
C ALA A 341 4.72 -3.44 -10.04
N VAL A 342 4.55 -2.98 -11.29
CA VAL A 342 3.91 -3.74 -12.36
C VAL A 342 4.62 -5.06 -12.68
N LYS A 343 5.94 -5.16 -12.44
CA LYS A 343 6.72 -6.40 -12.61
C LYS A 343 6.30 -7.51 -11.63
N LEU A 344 5.75 -7.15 -10.47
CA LEU A 344 5.23 -8.11 -9.48
C LEU A 344 4.14 -9.01 -10.07
N HIS A 345 3.38 -8.56 -11.06
CA HIS A 345 2.30 -9.38 -11.64
C HIS A 345 2.79 -10.75 -12.15
N GLU A 346 4.04 -10.80 -12.63
CA GLU A 346 4.68 -12.03 -13.12
C GLU A 346 5.35 -12.79 -11.96
N GLU A 347 6.15 -12.08 -11.16
CA GLU A 347 7.06 -12.67 -10.16
C GLU A 347 6.38 -13.02 -8.82
N GLY A 348 5.32 -12.31 -8.43
CA GLY A 348 4.82 -12.33 -7.05
C GLY A 348 5.69 -11.51 -6.10
N GLY A 349 5.19 -11.21 -4.91
CA GLY A 349 5.98 -10.59 -3.84
C GLY A 349 5.47 -9.24 -3.36
N LEU A 350 6.38 -8.42 -2.85
CA LEU A 350 6.10 -7.18 -2.16
C LEU A 350 6.93 -6.02 -2.74
N PHE A 351 6.31 -4.85 -2.87
CA PHE A 351 7.00 -3.60 -3.19
C PHE A 351 6.52 -2.48 -2.26
N SER A 352 7.47 -1.71 -1.73
CA SER A 352 7.18 -0.63 -0.78
C SER A 352 7.42 0.75 -1.38
N VAL A 353 6.52 1.69 -1.07
CA VAL A 353 6.59 3.09 -1.49
C VAL A 353 6.46 3.99 -0.27
N ASN A 354 7.47 4.82 -0.07
CA ASN A 354 7.40 5.92 0.88
C ASN A 354 6.63 7.08 0.26
N GLY A 355 5.45 7.38 0.80
CA GLY A 355 4.55 8.40 0.28
C GLY A 355 4.25 9.51 1.28
N PRO A 356 5.11 10.55 1.36
CA PRO A 356 4.86 11.74 2.17
C PRO A 356 3.50 12.40 1.86
N PRO A 357 2.96 13.25 2.75
CA PRO A 357 1.70 13.95 2.54
C PRO A 357 1.70 14.71 1.20
N GLY A 358 0.61 14.64 0.43
CA GLY A 358 0.46 15.42 -0.80
C GLY A 358 1.31 14.96 -1.99
N THR A 359 1.96 13.79 -1.92
CA THR A 359 2.82 13.25 -3.00
C THR A 359 2.10 12.44 -4.07
N GLY A 360 0.77 12.31 -3.96
CA GLY A 360 -0.07 11.65 -4.98
C GLY A 360 -0.15 10.13 -4.87
N LYS A 361 -0.17 9.57 -3.65
CA LYS A 361 -0.38 8.12 -3.37
C LYS A 361 -1.60 7.54 -4.10
N THR A 362 -2.73 8.24 -4.09
CA THR A 362 -3.96 7.78 -4.78
C THR A 362 -3.80 7.78 -6.30
N THR A 363 -3.03 8.71 -6.86
CA THR A 363 -2.73 8.75 -8.30
C THR A 363 -1.92 7.52 -8.72
N LEU A 364 -0.92 7.15 -7.93
CA LEU A 364 -0.13 5.93 -8.11
C LEU A 364 -1.02 4.68 -8.15
N LEU A 365 -1.91 4.54 -7.15
CA LEU A 365 -2.84 3.42 -7.04
C LEU A 365 -3.79 3.33 -8.25
N ARG A 366 -4.34 4.47 -8.70
CA ARG A 366 -5.27 4.55 -9.84
C ARG A 366 -4.67 3.99 -11.12
N ASP A 367 -3.40 4.28 -11.40
CA ASP A 367 -2.73 3.81 -12.63
C ASP A 367 -2.43 2.30 -12.60
N ILE A 368 -2.11 1.74 -11.44
CA ILE A 368 -1.95 0.29 -11.28
C ILE A 368 -3.30 -0.43 -11.44
N ILE A 369 -4.38 0.14 -10.87
CA ILE A 369 -5.74 -0.37 -11.09
C ILE A 369 -6.08 -0.36 -12.59
N ALA A 370 -5.80 0.74 -13.28
CA ALA A 370 -6.06 0.85 -14.71
C ALA A 370 -5.28 -0.20 -15.52
N ASP A 371 -4.00 -0.40 -15.22
CA ASP A 371 -3.17 -1.40 -15.90
C ASP A 371 -3.66 -2.84 -15.66
N ASN A 372 -4.04 -3.18 -14.42
CA ASN A 372 -4.62 -4.48 -14.10
C ASN A 372 -5.93 -4.76 -14.87
N VAL A 373 -6.80 -3.76 -15.00
CA VAL A 373 -8.04 -3.90 -15.79
C VAL A 373 -7.72 -4.07 -17.27
N VAL A 374 -6.75 -3.34 -17.82
CA VAL A 374 -6.30 -3.50 -19.21
C VAL A 374 -5.72 -4.90 -19.46
N LYS A 375 -4.86 -5.40 -18.58
CA LYS A 375 -4.31 -6.76 -18.68
C LYS A 375 -5.38 -7.84 -18.64
N ARG A 376 -6.38 -7.72 -17.77
CA ARG A 376 -7.51 -8.65 -17.75
C ARG A 376 -8.33 -8.57 -19.05
N ALA A 377 -8.52 -7.36 -19.59
CA ALA A 377 -9.17 -7.17 -20.88
C ALA A 377 -8.40 -7.81 -22.04
N GLN A 378 -7.05 -7.85 -22.00
CA GLN A 378 -6.25 -8.56 -23.01
C GLN A 378 -6.58 -10.06 -23.03
N ILE A 379 -6.76 -10.67 -21.87
CA ILE A 379 -7.17 -12.09 -21.77
C ILE A 379 -8.59 -12.27 -22.32
N LEU A 380 -9.54 -11.42 -21.92
CA LEU A 380 -10.91 -11.46 -22.45
C LEU A 380 -10.93 -11.29 -23.98
N ALA A 381 -10.14 -10.38 -24.52
CA ALA A 381 -10.02 -10.15 -25.96
C ALA A 381 -9.39 -11.32 -26.73
N GLY A 382 -8.72 -12.24 -26.03
CA GLY A 382 -8.20 -13.49 -26.60
C GLY A 382 -9.25 -14.61 -26.72
N LEU A 383 -10.41 -14.47 -26.06
CA LEU A 383 -11.47 -15.49 -26.07
C LEU A 383 -12.27 -15.47 -27.38
N ALA A 384 -12.63 -16.66 -27.89
CA ALA A 384 -13.49 -16.77 -29.07
C ALA A 384 -14.95 -16.42 -28.75
N SER A 385 -15.41 -16.75 -27.54
CA SER A 385 -16.74 -16.44 -27.04
C SER A 385 -16.72 -16.07 -25.55
N PRO A 386 -17.73 -15.34 -25.03
CA PRO A 386 -17.82 -15.00 -23.61
C PRO A 386 -17.81 -16.21 -22.66
N ARG A 387 -18.29 -17.37 -23.14
CA ARG A 387 -18.36 -18.62 -22.36
C ARG A 387 -16.99 -19.28 -22.18
N ASP A 388 -16.02 -18.96 -23.02
CA ASP A 388 -14.67 -19.53 -22.92
C ASP A 388 -13.89 -18.95 -21.72
N ALA A 389 -14.49 -17.98 -21.02
CA ALA A 389 -14.00 -17.49 -19.72
C ALA A 389 -14.15 -18.52 -18.59
N PHE A 390 -14.81 -19.67 -18.81
CA PHE A 390 -15.08 -20.68 -17.80
C PHE A 390 -14.41 -22.03 -18.13
N THR A 391 -13.94 -22.75 -17.12
CA THR A 391 -13.26 -24.06 -17.28
C THR A 391 -14.19 -25.24 -17.58
N GLY A 392 -15.51 -25.01 -17.60
CA GLY A 392 -16.50 -26.06 -17.85
C GLY A 392 -17.93 -25.61 -17.56
N ARG A 393 -18.83 -26.58 -17.34
CA ARG A 393 -20.22 -26.27 -16.93
C ARG A 393 -20.24 -25.89 -15.45
N GLY A 394 -21.20 -25.03 -15.08
CA GLY A 394 -21.43 -24.66 -13.69
C GLY A 394 -21.67 -25.87 -12.79
N LYS A 395 -21.07 -25.85 -11.61
CA LYS A 395 -21.23 -26.86 -10.56
C LYS A 395 -22.24 -26.37 -9.53
N SER A 396 -23.09 -27.27 -9.03
CA SER A 396 -23.97 -26.97 -7.91
C SER A 396 -23.15 -26.99 -6.62
N ILE A 397 -23.12 -25.87 -5.91
CA ILE A 397 -22.43 -25.72 -4.62
C ILE A 397 -23.47 -25.61 -3.51
N GLU A 398 -23.22 -26.30 -2.40
CA GLU A 398 -24.03 -26.22 -1.19
C GLU A 398 -23.58 -25.04 -0.33
N LEU A 399 -24.55 -24.33 0.22
CA LEU A 399 -24.35 -23.18 1.07
C LEU A 399 -24.61 -23.55 2.54
N SER A 400 -24.04 -22.76 3.45
CA SER A 400 -24.17 -22.94 4.90
C SER A 400 -25.61 -22.90 5.44
N ASP A 401 -26.57 -22.33 4.70
CA ASP A 401 -28.00 -22.34 5.03
C ASP A 401 -28.76 -23.56 4.48
N GLY A 402 -28.04 -24.53 3.89
CA GLY A 402 -28.61 -25.71 3.23
C GLY A 402 -29.19 -25.43 1.83
N SER A 403 -29.16 -24.19 1.35
CA SER A 403 -29.54 -23.87 -0.02
C SER A 403 -28.40 -24.21 -1.00
N SER A 404 -28.71 -24.28 -2.29
CA SER A 404 -27.71 -24.53 -3.33
C SER A 404 -27.77 -23.50 -4.45
N VAL A 405 -26.61 -23.21 -5.03
CA VAL A 405 -26.48 -22.31 -6.18
C VAL A 405 -25.52 -22.93 -7.19
N THR A 406 -25.79 -22.73 -8.48
CA THR A 406 -24.88 -23.20 -9.54
C THR A 406 -23.85 -22.12 -9.85
N VAL A 407 -22.56 -22.40 -9.73
CA VAL A 407 -21.46 -21.44 -9.99
C VAL A 407 -20.50 -22.02 -11.03
N SER A 408 -20.10 -21.20 -12.00
CA SER A 408 -19.09 -21.54 -13.02
C SER A 408 -17.71 -21.05 -12.58
N ALA A 409 -16.70 -21.92 -12.59
CA ALA A 409 -15.33 -21.52 -12.29
C ALA A 409 -14.70 -20.78 -13.49
N LEU A 410 -14.03 -19.66 -13.23
CA LEU A 410 -13.29 -18.91 -14.24
C LEU A 410 -12.03 -19.68 -14.68
N ILE A 411 -11.54 -19.40 -15.89
CA ILE A 411 -10.22 -19.87 -16.31
C ILE A 411 -9.11 -19.29 -15.40
N PRO A 412 -8.04 -20.03 -15.10
CA PRO A 412 -6.98 -19.59 -14.18
C PRO A 412 -6.34 -18.25 -14.54
N GLU A 413 -6.30 -17.91 -15.83
CA GLU A 413 -5.75 -16.65 -16.33
C GLU A 413 -6.53 -15.44 -15.83
N LEU A 414 -7.84 -15.57 -15.54
CA LEU A 414 -8.70 -14.46 -15.09
C LEU A 414 -8.74 -14.24 -13.57
N THR A 415 -8.13 -15.12 -12.76
CA THR A 415 -8.32 -15.10 -11.30
C THR A 415 -7.37 -14.15 -10.54
N ASN A 416 -6.23 -13.79 -11.14
CA ASN A 416 -5.16 -13.02 -10.47
C ASN A 416 -5.30 -11.48 -10.54
N PHE A 417 -6.51 -10.97 -10.82
CA PHE A 417 -6.75 -9.52 -10.99
C PHE A 417 -7.60 -8.89 -9.89
N GLY A 418 -8.05 -9.67 -8.90
CA GLY A 418 -8.77 -9.13 -7.75
C GLY A 418 -7.87 -8.21 -6.94
N MET A 419 -8.34 -6.98 -6.67
CA MET A 419 -7.58 -5.96 -5.95
C MET A 419 -8.27 -5.62 -4.64
N VAL A 420 -7.51 -5.69 -3.54
CA VAL A 420 -7.99 -5.34 -2.20
C VAL A 420 -7.16 -4.21 -1.62
N VAL A 421 -7.81 -3.15 -1.16
CA VAL A 421 -7.19 -2.04 -0.42
C VAL A 421 -7.45 -2.25 1.07
N ALA A 422 -6.38 -2.41 1.84
CA ALA A 422 -6.43 -2.62 3.28
C ALA A 422 -5.78 -1.45 4.04
N SER A 423 -6.32 -1.14 5.22
CA SER A 423 -5.70 -0.21 6.16
C SER A 423 -6.16 -0.51 7.60
N SER A 424 -5.46 0.03 8.59
CA SER A 424 -5.91 0.02 10.00
C SER A 424 -6.95 1.10 10.28
N ASN A 425 -7.09 2.09 9.38
CA ASN A 425 -8.00 3.22 9.55
C ASN A 425 -9.23 3.10 8.63
N ASN A 426 -10.43 2.97 9.22
CA ASN A 426 -11.71 2.93 8.48
C ASN A 426 -11.86 4.13 7.52
N THR A 427 -11.44 5.33 7.96
CA THR A 427 -11.55 6.55 7.15
C THR A 427 -10.66 6.46 5.90
N ALA A 428 -9.45 5.90 6.01
CA ALA A 428 -8.54 5.73 4.88
C ALA A 428 -9.12 4.76 3.83
N VAL A 429 -9.66 3.62 4.31
CA VAL A 429 -10.36 2.62 3.48
C VAL A 429 -11.52 3.24 2.71
N GLU A 430 -12.35 4.04 3.38
CA GLU A 430 -13.50 4.69 2.75
C GLU A 430 -13.10 5.81 1.79
N ASN A 431 -12.09 6.61 2.13
CA ASN A 431 -11.62 7.70 1.30
C ASN A 431 -11.16 7.22 -0.08
N ILE A 432 -10.45 6.09 -0.16
CA ILE A 432 -10.04 5.53 -1.46
C ILE A 432 -11.26 4.99 -2.21
N SER A 433 -12.00 4.05 -1.63
CA SER A 433 -13.05 3.32 -2.36
C SER A 433 -14.26 4.15 -2.72
N ARG A 434 -14.58 5.19 -1.94
CA ARG A 434 -15.67 6.12 -2.28
C ARG A 434 -15.24 7.21 -3.25
N ASP A 435 -13.94 7.48 -3.40
CA ASP A 435 -13.43 8.51 -4.31
C ASP A 435 -13.21 8.00 -5.74
N LEU A 436 -12.70 6.77 -5.91
CA LEU A 436 -12.47 6.18 -7.23
C LEU A 436 -13.70 6.25 -8.17
N PRO A 437 -14.93 5.94 -7.71
CA PRO A 437 -16.13 5.98 -8.56
C PRO A 437 -16.59 7.38 -8.93
N LYS A 438 -16.18 8.44 -8.23
CA LYS A 438 -16.75 9.79 -8.39
C LYS A 438 -16.37 10.43 -9.71
N ARG A 439 -17.27 11.18 -10.34
CA ARG A 439 -16.97 11.90 -11.59
C ARG A 439 -15.83 12.92 -11.46
N SER A 440 -15.56 13.42 -10.26
CA SER A 440 -14.37 14.24 -9.98
C SER A 440 -13.03 13.52 -10.05
N SER A 441 -13.01 12.17 -10.05
CA SER A 441 -11.78 11.37 -10.12
C SER A 441 -11.27 11.15 -11.55
N ILE A 442 -12.04 11.56 -12.56
CA ILE A 442 -11.73 11.42 -13.99
C ILE A 442 -11.73 12.80 -14.68
N ALA A 443 -11.17 12.87 -15.88
CA ALA A 443 -11.12 14.09 -16.69
C ALA A 443 -12.53 14.64 -16.95
N LYS A 444 -12.68 15.97 -16.96
CA LYS A 444 -14.01 16.62 -17.08
C LYS A 444 -14.75 16.24 -18.36
N GLN A 445 -14.00 16.01 -19.44
CA GLN A 445 -14.53 15.64 -20.76
C GLN A 445 -14.72 14.13 -20.94
N SER A 446 -14.37 13.32 -19.95
CA SER A 446 -14.48 11.85 -20.03
C SER A 446 -15.95 11.42 -20.10
N SER A 447 -16.23 10.52 -21.05
CA SER A 447 -17.55 9.90 -21.26
C SER A 447 -17.57 8.42 -20.82
N ILE A 448 -16.66 8.02 -19.94
CA ILE A 448 -16.55 6.64 -19.49
C ILE A 448 -17.72 6.31 -18.56
N GLU A 449 -18.40 5.21 -18.87
CA GLU A 449 -19.49 4.66 -18.06
C GLU A 449 -19.29 3.17 -17.89
N TYR A 450 -19.20 2.71 -16.65
CA TYR A 450 -19.05 1.28 -16.33
C TYR A 450 -20.04 0.89 -15.25
N LEU A 451 -21.13 0.19 -15.61
CA LEU A 451 -22.21 -0.14 -14.66
C LEU A 451 -22.72 1.11 -13.91
N GLN A 452 -22.73 2.27 -14.57
CA GLN A 452 -22.94 3.57 -13.93
C GLN A 452 -24.28 3.64 -13.16
N THR A 453 -25.37 3.14 -13.73
CA THR A 453 -26.69 3.12 -13.10
C THR A 453 -26.76 2.25 -11.84
N VAL A 454 -25.99 1.14 -11.82
CA VAL A 454 -25.83 0.28 -10.64
C VAL A 454 -24.96 0.96 -9.59
N GLY A 455 -23.84 1.55 -10.01
CA GLY A 455 -22.96 2.33 -9.12
C GLY A 455 -23.68 3.51 -8.48
N HIS A 456 -24.51 4.22 -9.25
CA HIS A 456 -25.32 5.32 -8.75
C HIS A 456 -26.33 4.85 -7.71
N LYS A 457 -26.98 3.70 -7.94
CA LYS A 457 -27.87 3.09 -6.94
C LYS A 457 -27.11 2.73 -5.66
N VAL A 458 -25.98 2.03 -5.76
CA VAL A 458 -25.16 1.65 -4.61
C VAL A 458 -24.70 2.87 -3.81
N ALA A 459 -24.38 3.98 -4.47
CA ALA A 459 -23.91 5.19 -3.80
C ALA A 459 -25.04 6.07 -3.22
N ALA A 460 -26.21 6.12 -3.86
CA ALA A 460 -27.31 7.01 -3.48
C ALA A 460 -28.36 6.35 -2.58
N GLN A 461 -28.44 5.01 -2.60
CA GLN A 461 -29.44 4.29 -1.81
C GLN A 461 -29.07 4.32 -0.33
N THR A 462 -29.96 4.93 0.45
CA THR A 462 -29.98 4.88 1.91
C THR A 462 -30.46 3.51 2.40
N ARG A 463 -30.19 3.19 3.67
CA ARG A 463 -30.67 1.95 4.30
C ARG A 463 -32.20 1.83 4.32
N LYS A 464 -32.91 2.97 4.44
CA LYS A 464 -34.38 3.08 4.28
C LYS A 464 -34.90 2.75 2.87
N GLY A 465 -34.03 2.46 1.90
CA GLY A 465 -34.40 2.24 0.50
C GLY A 465 -34.76 3.53 -0.25
N THR A 466 -34.55 4.70 0.36
CA THR A 466 -34.69 6.01 -0.30
C THR A 466 -33.40 6.43 -1.00
N PHE A 467 -33.48 7.40 -1.89
CA PHE A 467 -32.33 7.88 -2.68
C PHE A 467 -31.94 9.30 -2.30
N GLU A 468 -30.69 9.48 -1.87
CA GLU A 468 -30.07 10.78 -1.66
C GLU A 468 -29.73 11.48 -2.99
N THR A 469 -29.81 12.80 -2.99
CA THR A 469 -29.42 13.59 -4.16
C THR A 469 -27.93 13.89 -4.11
N LEU A 470 -27.16 13.17 -4.93
CA LEU A 470 -25.71 13.38 -5.05
C LEU A 470 -25.41 14.62 -5.92
N LYS A 471 -24.43 15.41 -5.48
CA LYS A 471 -23.85 16.51 -6.27
C LYS A 471 -23.21 15.92 -7.54
N GLU A 472 -23.22 16.68 -8.64
CA GLU A 472 -22.72 16.19 -9.94
C GLU A 472 -21.30 15.60 -9.87
N LYS A 473 -20.39 16.27 -9.15
CA LYS A 473 -19.01 15.81 -8.94
C LYS A 473 -18.91 14.49 -8.17
N ASP A 474 -19.87 14.21 -7.28
CA ASP A 474 -19.92 13.03 -6.41
C ASP A 474 -20.73 11.89 -7.05
N ARG A 475 -21.38 12.13 -8.20
CA ARG A 475 -22.10 11.07 -8.93
C ARG A 475 -21.10 10.02 -9.44
N PRO A 476 -21.39 8.72 -9.28
CA PRO A 476 -20.53 7.68 -9.81
C PRO A 476 -20.48 7.70 -11.34
N TRP A 477 -19.28 7.62 -11.93
CA TRP A 477 -19.08 7.32 -13.36
C TRP A 477 -19.10 5.80 -13.61
N GLY A 478 -18.82 4.99 -12.59
CA GLY A 478 -18.95 3.54 -12.68
C GLY A 478 -18.77 2.79 -11.36
N LEU A 479 -19.18 1.51 -11.33
CA LEU A 479 -19.01 0.62 -10.19
C LEU A 479 -17.62 -0.03 -10.19
N ILE A 480 -16.57 0.78 -10.05
CA ILE A 480 -15.18 0.31 -10.12
C ILE A 480 -14.63 -0.15 -8.76
N SER A 481 -15.20 0.34 -7.66
CA SER A 481 -14.79 0.01 -6.30
C SER A 481 -15.96 -0.01 -5.33
N CYS A 482 -15.81 -0.73 -4.21
CA CYS A 482 -16.74 -0.66 -3.10
C CYS A 482 -16.08 -0.85 -1.73
N VAL A 483 -16.73 -0.32 -0.70
CA VAL A 483 -16.39 -0.58 0.71
C VAL A 483 -17.19 -1.79 1.16
N LEU A 484 -16.50 -2.84 1.60
CA LEU A 484 -17.10 -3.97 2.28
C LEU A 484 -16.68 -3.91 3.76
N GLY A 485 -15.82 -4.80 4.23
CA GLY A 485 -15.39 -4.84 5.62
C GLY A 485 -16.46 -5.47 6.50
N ASN A 486 -17.07 -4.69 7.40
CA ASN A 486 -18.07 -5.18 8.35
C ASN A 486 -19.37 -5.68 7.68
N ALA A 487 -20.24 -6.35 8.44
CA ALA A 487 -21.49 -6.91 7.93
C ALA A 487 -22.46 -5.84 7.40
N GLY A 488 -22.57 -4.69 8.07
CA GLY A 488 -23.42 -3.58 7.66
C GLY A 488 -23.11 -3.08 6.25
N ASN A 489 -21.83 -2.85 5.95
CA ASN A 489 -21.38 -2.43 4.62
C ASN A 489 -21.67 -3.48 3.54
N ARG A 490 -21.44 -4.77 3.83
CA ARG A 490 -21.75 -5.86 2.89
C ARG A 490 -23.25 -5.92 2.58
N ARG A 491 -24.12 -5.76 3.59
CA ARG A 491 -25.57 -5.72 3.40
C ARG A 491 -26.01 -4.49 2.60
N ALA A 492 -25.46 -3.32 2.90
CA ALA A 492 -25.73 -2.07 2.17
C ALA A 492 -25.37 -2.21 0.69
N PHE A 493 -24.17 -2.72 0.39
CA PHE A 493 -23.75 -3.01 -0.99
C PHE A 493 -24.71 -4.00 -1.66
N THR A 494 -25.02 -5.12 -1.01
CA THR A 494 -25.86 -6.18 -1.59
C THR A 494 -27.28 -5.68 -1.87
N SER A 495 -27.84 -4.85 -0.98
CA SER A 495 -29.14 -4.18 -1.16
C SER A 495 -29.13 -3.27 -2.40
N GLY A 496 -28.14 -2.40 -2.54
CA GLY A 496 -28.00 -1.53 -3.70
C GLY A 496 -27.76 -2.30 -5.00
N PHE A 497 -26.94 -3.35 -4.93
CA PHE A 497 -26.45 -4.10 -6.09
C PHE A 497 -27.46 -5.10 -6.65
N ALA A 498 -28.05 -5.96 -5.82
CA ALA A 498 -28.83 -7.11 -6.27
C ALA A 498 -30.35 -6.98 -6.06
N PHE A 499 -30.80 -6.29 -5.01
CA PHE A 499 -32.21 -6.29 -4.61
C PHE A 499 -32.94 -5.00 -5.02
N PRO A 500 -34.22 -5.07 -5.44
CA PRO A 500 -35.01 -3.87 -5.68
C PRO A 500 -35.19 -3.07 -4.38
N ALA A 501 -35.37 -1.75 -4.49
CA ALA A 501 -35.80 -0.95 -3.34
C ALA A 501 -37.22 -1.38 -2.91
N MET A 502 -37.60 -1.21 -1.64
CA MET A 502 -38.88 -1.71 -1.11
C MET A 502 -40.07 -1.28 -2.00
N GLY A 503 -40.79 -2.27 -2.55
CA GLY A 503 -41.96 -2.05 -3.42
C GLY A 503 -41.68 -1.52 -4.83
N ALA A 504 -40.41 -1.45 -5.25
CA ALA A 504 -39.99 -0.95 -6.55
C ALA A 504 -39.57 -2.08 -7.51
N ASP A 505 -39.51 -1.75 -8.80
CA ASP A 505 -38.93 -2.64 -9.82
C ASP A 505 -37.39 -2.61 -9.77
N HIS A 506 -36.73 -3.48 -10.52
CA HIS A 506 -35.27 -3.52 -10.66
C HIS A 506 -34.67 -2.26 -11.30
N THR A 507 -35.52 -1.39 -11.87
CA THR A 507 -35.15 -0.07 -12.39
C THR A 507 -36.07 0.99 -11.79
N VAL A 508 -35.48 2.05 -11.23
CA VAL A 508 -36.20 3.21 -10.68
C VAL A 508 -35.69 4.48 -11.37
N GLN A 509 -36.61 5.28 -11.89
CA GLN A 509 -36.29 6.58 -12.49
C GLN A 509 -36.81 7.69 -11.57
N LYS A 510 -35.93 8.63 -11.19
CA LYS A 510 -36.28 9.78 -10.35
C LYS A 510 -35.62 11.04 -10.91
N GLY A 511 -36.42 11.90 -11.54
CA GLY A 511 -35.90 13.00 -12.35
C GLY A 511 -35.07 12.47 -13.52
N ASP A 512 -33.89 13.05 -13.73
CA ASP A 512 -32.94 12.64 -14.79
C ASP A 512 -32.07 11.43 -14.40
N SER A 513 -32.18 10.93 -13.17
CA SER A 513 -31.35 9.83 -12.66
C SER A 513 -32.06 8.48 -12.81
N VAL A 514 -31.31 7.50 -13.31
CA VAL A 514 -31.73 6.10 -13.41
C VAL A 514 -30.94 5.25 -12.41
N PHE A 515 -31.65 4.50 -11.57
CA PHE A 515 -31.09 3.61 -10.55
C PHE A 515 -31.47 2.17 -10.89
N GLN A 516 -30.47 1.27 -11.01
CA GLN A 516 -30.72 -0.12 -11.40
C GLN A 516 -30.03 -1.11 -10.46
N THR A 517 -30.64 -2.28 -10.25
CA THR A 517 -29.88 -3.46 -9.81
C THR A 517 -29.01 -3.98 -10.95
N ILE A 518 -28.08 -4.88 -10.64
CA ILE A 518 -27.33 -5.62 -11.65
C ILE A 518 -28.27 -6.37 -12.62
N TRP A 519 -29.40 -6.88 -12.12
CA TRP A 519 -30.39 -7.57 -12.94
C TRP A 519 -31.09 -6.62 -13.91
N GLY A 520 -31.55 -5.46 -13.42
CA GLY A 520 -32.17 -4.43 -14.27
C GLY A 520 -31.20 -3.91 -15.33
N TRP A 521 -29.92 -3.76 -14.98
CA TRP A 521 -28.88 -3.39 -15.94
C TRP A 521 -28.64 -4.48 -17.01
N LEU A 522 -28.58 -5.76 -16.63
CA LEU A 522 -28.42 -6.87 -17.58
C LEU A 522 -29.60 -6.98 -18.56
N ASP A 523 -30.82 -6.74 -18.09
CA ASP A 523 -32.03 -6.83 -18.92
C ASP A 523 -32.18 -5.63 -19.88
N SER A 524 -31.57 -4.49 -19.54
CA SER A 524 -31.67 -3.24 -20.31
C SER A 524 -30.37 -2.81 -20.99
N TYR A 525 -29.34 -3.66 -20.98
CA TYR A 525 -28.04 -3.37 -21.59
C TYR A 525 -28.18 -3.05 -23.08
N ARG A 526 -27.69 -1.88 -23.50
CA ARG A 526 -27.65 -1.42 -24.90
C ARG A 526 -26.25 -1.04 -25.39
N GLY A 527 -25.21 -1.51 -24.70
CA GLY A 527 -23.82 -1.30 -25.13
C GLY A 527 -23.42 -2.23 -26.28
N PRO A 528 -22.14 -2.18 -26.70
CA PRO A 528 -21.63 -3.03 -27.78
C PRO A 528 -21.74 -4.51 -27.42
N SER A 529 -21.85 -5.35 -28.45
CA SER A 529 -21.66 -6.80 -28.29
C SER A 529 -20.22 -7.13 -27.86
N PHE A 530 -20.01 -8.35 -27.35
CA PHE A 530 -18.67 -8.80 -26.97
C PHE A 530 -17.66 -8.69 -28.12
N ALA A 531 -18.05 -9.07 -29.34
CA ALA A 531 -17.17 -9.02 -30.51
C ALA A 531 -16.80 -7.57 -30.89
N GLU A 532 -17.77 -6.66 -30.93
CA GLU A 532 -17.52 -5.23 -31.20
C GLU A 532 -16.61 -4.62 -30.13
N ALA A 533 -16.84 -4.93 -28.86
CA ALA A 533 -16.00 -4.45 -27.77
C ALA A 533 -14.56 -5.00 -27.83
N VAL A 534 -14.36 -6.23 -28.33
CA VAL A 534 -13.03 -6.79 -28.59
C VAL A 534 -12.32 -6.04 -29.72
N GLU A 535 -13.03 -5.70 -30.80
CA GLU A 535 -12.48 -4.91 -31.90
C GLU A 535 -12.09 -3.50 -31.44
N GLU A 536 -12.96 -2.82 -30.69
CA GLU A 536 -12.67 -1.52 -30.08
C GLU A 536 -11.44 -1.58 -29.18
N PHE A 537 -11.35 -2.59 -28.31
CA PHE A 537 -10.22 -2.78 -27.41
C PHE A 537 -8.91 -3.01 -28.18
N ARG A 538 -8.90 -3.92 -29.17
CA ARG A 538 -7.71 -4.19 -30.00
C ARG A 538 -7.26 -2.96 -30.78
N ALA A 539 -8.20 -2.16 -31.29
CA ALA A 539 -7.89 -0.92 -31.99
C ALA A 539 -7.26 0.12 -31.05
N ALA A 540 -7.79 0.28 -29.83
CA ALA A 540 -7.18 1.15 -28.82
C ALA A 540 -5.79 0.65 -28.39
N GLN A 541 -5.64 -0.66 -28.22
CA GLN A 541 -4.37 -1.29 -27.85
C GLN A 541 -3.30 -1.07 -28.92
N ALA A 542 -3.63 -1.25 -30.20
CA ALA A 542 -2.70 -1.02 -31.31
C ALA A 542 -2.18 0.43 -31.36
N LYS A 543 -3.01 1.42 -31.01
CA LYS A 543 -2.59 2.83 -30.93
C LYS A 543 -1.56 3.05 -29.83
N VAL A 544 -1.83 2.52 -28.63
CA VAL A 544 -0.91 2.60 -27.48
C VAL A 544 0.41 1.88 -27.79
N ASP A 545 0.35 0.65 -28.30
CA ASP A 545 1.55 -0.13 -28.64
C ASP A 545 2.38 0.59 -29.72
N ALA A 546 1.75 1.23 -30.71
CA ALA A 546 2.46 2.04 -31.71
C ALA A 546 3.13 3.29 -31.11
N GLY A 547 2.46 3.99 -30.18
CA GLY A 547 3.03 5.15 -29.48
C GLY A 547 4.22 4.77 -28.57
N LEU A 548 4.09 3.66 -27.84
CA LEU A 548 5.17 3.12 -27.01
C LEU A 548 6.34 2.60 -27.85
N ALA A 549 6.08 1.96 -28.99
CA ALA A 549 7.13 1.50 -29.90
C ALA A 549 7.95 2.67 -30.47
N ARG A 550 7.29 3.78 -30.86
CA ARG A 550 7.99 5.00 -31.28
C ARG A 550 8.88 5.57 -30.17
N SER A 551 8.34 5.66 -28.95
CA SER A 551 9.08 6.19 -27.79
C SER A 551 10.26 5.29 -27.41
N THR A 552 10.07 3.96 -27.46
CA THR A 552 11.10 2.96 -27.19
C THR A 552 12.22 3.06 -28.22
N ARG A 553 11.88 3.11 -29.51
CA ARG A 553 12.85 3.26 -30.59
C ARG A 553 13.66 4.55 -30.46
N TYR A 554 13.01 5.65 -30.11
CA TYR A 554 13.69 6.91 -29.85
C TYR A 554 14.68 6.80 -28.68
N ALA A 555 14.26 6.23 -27.55
CA ALA A 555 15.11 6.04 -26.37
C ALA A 555 16.31 5.11 -26.65
N ASP A 556 16.11 4.01 -27.39
CA ASP A 556 17.17 3.08 -27.76
C ASP A 556 18.24 3.76 -28.64
N ILE A 557 17.80 4.47 -29.70
CA ILE A 557 18.73 5.20 -30.58
C ILE A 557 19.44 6.31 -29.81
N LEU A 558 18.75 7.03 -28.94
CA LEU A 558 19.32 8.08 -28.12
C LEU A 558 20.43 7.54 -27.21
N ASN A 559 20.26 6.37 -26.61
CA ASN A 559 21.29 5.71 -25.81
C ASN A 559 22.51 5.31 -26.66
N GLU A 560 22.27 4.87 -27.90
CA GLU A 560 23.35 4.44 -28.80
C GLU A 560 24.16 5.60 -29.41
N VAL A 561 23.50 6.68 -29.86
CA VAL A 561 24.15 7.76 -30.64
C VAL A 561 23.91 9.16 -30.12
N GLY A 562 23.04 9.36 -29.10
CA GLY A 562 22.55 10.67 -28.68
C GLY A 562 23.63 11.60 -28.11
N LEU A 563 24.43 11.09 -27.18
CA LEU A 563 25.56 11.81 -26.56
C LEU A 563 26.92 11.44 -27.17
N CYS A 564 26.95 10.48 -28.08
CA CYS A 564 28.17 9.99 -28.72
C CYS A 564 28.47 10.80 -29.99
N SER A 565 29.68 11.34 -30.09
CA SER A 565 30.16 11.93 -31.34
C SER A 565 30.37 10.83 -32.40
N ARG A 566 30.32 11.20 -33.68
CA ARG A 566 30.58 10.24 -34.78
C ARG A 566 31.96 9.58 -34.64
N GLU A 567 32.95 10.32 -34.17
CA GLU A 567 34.32 9.84 -33.95
C GLU A 567 34.39 8.79 -32.85
N GLU A 568 33.68 9.01 -31.73
CA GLU A 568 33.63 8.06 -30.62
C GLU A 568 32.87 6.78 -31.01
N TYR A 569 31.77 6.91 -31.73
CA TYR A 569 30.98 5.77 -32.24
C TYR A 569 31.80 4.89 -33.19
N CYS A 570 32.63 5.52 -34.03
CA CYS A 570 33.46 4.84 -35.01
C CYS A 570 34.86 4.47 -34.50
N ARG A 571 35.18 4.70 -33.21
CA ARG A 571 36.54 4.58 -32.67
C ARG A 571 37.17 3.21 -32.90
N ASP A 572 36.44 2.13 -32.65
CA ASP A 572 36.98 0.78 -32.77
C ASP A 572 37.22 0.39 -34.24
N ALA A 573 36.31 0.77 -35.14
CA ALA A 573 36.49 0.58 -36.58
C ALA A 573 37.66 1.43 -37.13
N SER A 574 37.82 2.67 -36.63
CA SER A 574 38.96 3.53 -36.97
C SER A 574 40.28 2.89 -36.56
N LYS A 575 40.36 2.32 -35.34
CA LYS A 575 41.56 1.61 -34.87
C LYS A 575 41.89 0.38 -35.72
N GLN A 576 40.90 -0.38 -36.19
CA GLN A 576 41.13 -1.54 -37.06
C GLN A 576 41.69 -1.14 -38.42
N ILE A 577 41.28 0.01 -38.97
CA ILE A 577 41.89 0.56 -40.19
C ILE A 577 43.34 0.97 -39.97
N ASP A 578 43.65 1.59 -38.83
CA ASP A 578 45.02 1.98 -38.52
C ASP A 578 45.93 0.74 -38.43
N VAL A 579 45.48 -0.32 -37.74
CA VAL A 579 46.21 -1.59 -37.61
C VAL A 579 46.39 -2.30 -38.96
N SER A 580 45.33 -2.44 -39.75
CA SER A 580 45.42 -3.07 -41.09
C SER A 580 46.28 -2.24 -42.06
N GLY A 581 46.26 -0.91 -41.93
CA GLY A 581 47.14 -0.01 -42.67
C GLY A 581 48.62 -0.19 -42.35
N GLU A 582 48.97 -0.39 -41.08
CA GLU A 582 50.36 -0.71 -40.68
C GLU A 582 50.80 -2.08 -41.22
N ALA A 583 49.93 -3.08 -41.16
CA ALA A 583 50.19 -4.43 -41.69
C ALA A 583 50.41 -4.42 -43.22
N GLU A 584 49.56 -3.69 -43.97
CA GLU A 584 49.71 -3.50 -45.41
C GLU A 584 51.04 -2.82 -45.75
N GLN A 585 51.40 -1.75 -45.03
CA GLN A 585 52.69 -1.08 -45.23
C GLN A 585 53.89 -1.98 -44.88
N ALA A 586 53.78 -2.85 -43.88
CA ALA A 586 54.83 -3.79 -43.51
C ALA A 586 55.00 -4.88 -44.59
N ALA A 587 53.89 -5.48 -45.04
CA ALA A 587 53.88 -6.48 -46.11
C ALA A 587 54.42 -5.92 -47.43
N ARG A 588 54.02 -4.69 -47.79
CA ARG A 588 54.52 -3.98 -48.96
C ARG A 588 56.02 -3.71 -48.89
N ARG A 589 56.52 -3.22 -47.75
CA ARG A 589 57.96 -3.00 -47.53
C ARG A 589 58.76 -4.30 -47.64
N ALA A 590 58.26 -5.40 -47.07
CA ALA A 590 58.92 -6.71 -47.16
C ALA A 590 58.95 -7.25 -48.60
N HIS A 591 57.86 -7.11 -49.34
CA HIS A 591 57.77 -7.48 -50.75
C HIS A 591 58.71 -6.64 -51.63
N GLU A 592 58.75 -5.32 -51.45
CA GLU A 592 59.66 -4.41 -52.17
C GLU A 592 61.13 -4.73 -51.87
N ALA A 593 61.47 -5.02 -50.61
CA ALA A 593 62.82 -5.42 -50.22
C ALA A 593 63.24 -6.76 -50.87
N ALA A 594 62.39 -7.78 -50.85
CA ALA A 594 62.65 -9.07 -51.49
C ALA A 594 62.80 -8.94 -53.01
N ARG A 595 61.99 -8.07 -53.64
CA ARG A 595 62.09 -7.74 -55.06
C ARG A 595 63.41 -7.05 -55.41
N GLY A 596 63.88 -6.13 -54.58
CA GLY A 596 65.19 -5.51 -54.73
C GLY A 596 66.33 -6.52 -54.63
N GLN A 597 66.27 -7.46 -53.68
CA GLN A 597 67.25 -8.55 -53.55
C GLN A 597 67.27 -9.48 -54.78
N MET A 598 66.09 -9.79 -55.34
CA MET A 598 65.98 -10.58 -56.56
C MET A 598 66.62 -9.87 -57.75
N GLN A 599 66.34 -8.58 -57.96
CA GLN A 599 66.97 -7.80 -59.03
C GLN A 599 68.50 -7.74 -58.89
N ALA A 600 69.01 -7.58 -57.68
CA ALA A 600 70.45 -7.61 -57.42
C ALA A 600 71.06 -8.98 -57.75
N ALA A 601 70.40 -10.07 -57.37
CA ALA A 601 70.84 -11.43 -57.69
C ALA A 601 70.77 -11.75 -59.20
N GLU A 602 69.75 -11.26 -59.91
CA GLU A 602 69.64 -11.38 -61.37
C GLU A 602 70.74 -10.59 -62.10
N THR A 603 71.05 -9.38 -61.62
CA THR A 603 72.16 -8.57 -62.13
C THR A 603 73.48 -9.29 -61.92
N ARG A 604 73.72 -9.84 -60.72
CA ARG A 604 74.94 -10.61 -60.41
C ARG A 604 75.05 -11.88 -61.26
N LEU A 605 73.94 -12.57 -61.53
CA LEU A 605 73.94 -13.71 -62.45
C LEU A 605 74.30 -13.29 -63.88
N SER A 606 73.82 -12.13 -64.33
CA SER A 606 74.19 -11.57 -65.64
C SER A 606 75.68 -11.24 -65.73
N GLU A 607 76.24 -10.63 -64.68
CA GLU A 607 77.69 -10.36 -64.57
C GLU A 607 78.50 -11.67 -64.63
N LEU A 608 78.11 -12.68 -63.85
CA LEU A 608 78.78 -13.99 -63.82
C LEU A 608 78.74 -14.69 -65.18
N LYS A 609 77.63 -14.58 -65.93
CA LYS A 609 77.52 -15.10 -67.31
C LYS A 609 78.41 -14.35 -68.30
N GLU A 610 78.58 -13.04 -68.12
CA GLU A 610 79.50 -12.25 -68.94
C GLU A 610 80.97 -12.56 -68.58
N GLU A 611 81.29 -12.74 -67.30
CA GLU A 611 82.59 -13.25 -66.85
C GLU A 611 82.88 -14.63 -67.43
N GLU A 612 81.90 -15.54 -67.49
CA GLU A 612 82.05 -16.85 -68.14
C GLU A 612 82.39 -16.71 -69.63
N ARG A 613 81.70 -15.82 -70.36
CA ARG A 613 82.02 -15.51 -71.77
C ARG A 613 83.42 -14.94 -71.94
N LEU A 614 83.87 -14.09 -71.01
CA LEU A 614 85.22 -13.53 -71.02
C LEU A 614 86.28 -14.61 -70.71
N LEU A 615 86.01 -15.49 -69.75
CA LEU A 615 86.86 -16.65 -69.44
C LEU A 615 86.97 -17.58 -70.65
N ASP A 616 85.86 -17.90 -71.32
CA ASP A 616 85.84 -18.73 -72.53
C ASP A 616 86.65 -18.12 -73.69
N ARG A 617 86.61 -16.79 -73.85
CA ARG A 617 87.44 -16.07 -74.84
C ARG A 617 88.93 -16.06 -74.47
N ALA A 618 89.25 -16.13 -73.18
CA ALA A 618 90.61 -16.21 -72.66
C ALA A 618 91.13 -17.66 -72.52
N ALA A 619 90.46 -18.64 -73.14
CA ALA A 619 90.84 -20.04 -73.10
C ALA A 619 92.26 -20.25 -73.68
N PRO A 620 93.17 -20.94 -72.95
CA PRO A 620 94.46 -21.32 -73.50
C PRO A 620 94.29 -22.32 -74.65
N ALA A 621 95.29 -22.44 -75.52
CA ALA A 621 95.25 -23.35 -76.67
C ALA A 621 94.90 -24.78 -76.24
N TRP A 622 94.13 -25.50 -77.05
CA TRP A 622 93.48 -26.79 -76.69
C TRP A 622 94.41 -27.86 -76.07
N TRP A 623 95.70 -27.84 -76.41
CA TRP A 623 96.73 -28.75 -75.87
C TRP A 623 97.23 -28.36 -74.45
N GLN A 624 97.10 -27.10 -74.02
CA GLN A 624 97.45 -26.64 -72.66
C GLN A 624 96.35 -26.98 -71.62
N GLY A 625 95.12 -27.24 -72.08
CA GLY A 625 94.00 -27.68 -71.23
C GLY A 625 94.03 -29.17 -70.83
N LEU A 626 94.79 -30.00 -71.56
CA LEU A 626 94.91 -31.46 -71.36
C LEU A 626 96.13 -31.85 -70.49
N LEU A 627 97.08 -30.95 -70.28
CA LEU A 627 98.32 -31.16 -69.49
C LEU A 627 98.27 -30.41 -68.14
N PRO A 628 98.98 -30.86 -67.07
CA PRO A 628 98.98 -30.23 -65.75
C PRO A 628 99.90 -28.99 -65.73
N THR A 629 99.57 -27.99 -66.54
CA THR A 629 100.27 -26.70 -66.58
C THR A 629 99.58 -25.69 -65.65
N ARG A 630 100.35 -24.79 -65.01
CA ARG A 630 99.80 -23.76 -64.10
C ARG A 630 98.67 -22.95 -64.76
N ALA A 631 98.84 -22.54 -66.03
CA ALA A 631 97.85 -21.78 -66.77
C ALA A 631 96.54 -22.56 -67.07
N GLY A 632 96.63 -23.85 -67.39
CA GLY A 632 95.45 -24.71 -67.64
C GLY A 632 94.74 -25.19 -66.36
N GLN A 633 95.44 -25.24 -65.23
CA GLN A 633 94.85 -25.47 -63.90
C GLN A 633 94.14 -24.22 -63.39
N ASP A 634 94.76 -23.04 -63.50
CA ASP A 634 94.16 -21.76 -63.11
C ASP A 634 92.89 -21.43 -63.92
N HIS A 635 92.87 -21.71 -65.22
CA HIS A 635 91.68 -21.51 -66.07
C HIS A 635 90.53 -22.45 -65.68
N ARG A 636 90.81 -23.73 -65.41
CA ARG A 636 89.81 -24.69 -64.92
C ARG A 636 89.30 -24.34 -63.53
N ALA A 637 90.18 -23.88 -62.63
CA ALA A 637 89.81 -23.42 -61.30
C ALA A 637 88.88 -22.21 -61.36
N LYS A 638 89.20 -21.18 -62.16
CA LYS A 638 88.35 -19.99 -62.36
C LYS A 638 87.01 -20.31 -63.02
N LYS A 639 86.99 -21.22 -63.99
CA LYS A 639 85.74 -21.67 -64.64
C LYS A 639 84.86 -22.50 -63.68
N ALA A 640 85.46 -23.35 -62.86
CA ALA A 640 84.76 -24.09 -61.81
C ALA A 640 84.23 -23.15 -60.71
N GLU A 641 85.01 -22.14 -60.31
CA GLU A 641 84.61 -21.11 -59.34
C GLU A 641 83.43 -20.26 -59.85
N ASN A 642 83.47 -19.80 -61.10
CA ASN A 642 82.37 -19.08 -61.73
C ASN A 642 81.12 -19.97 -61.85
N ALA A 643 81.24 -21.22 -62.30
CA ALA A 643 80.13 -22.17 -62.37
C ALA A 643 79.50 -22.45 -60.98
N GLN A 644 80.32 -22.55 -59.94
CA GLN A 644 79.86 -22.76 -58.56
C GLN A 644 79.15 -21.51 -58.01
N ALA A 645 79.64 -20.31 -58.35
CA ALA A 645 78.97 -19.03 -58.04
C ALA A 645 77.64 -18.88 -58.81
N GLN A 646 77.56 -19.30 -60.08
CA GLN A 646 76.29 -19.31 -60.82
C GLN A 646 75.27 -20.28 -60.20
N LEU A 647 75.70 -21.47 -59.75
CA LEU A 647 74.84 -22.43 -59.07
C LEU A 647 74.32 -21.91 -57.72
N SER A 648 75.17 -21.22 -56.94
CA SER A 648 74.75 -20.63 -55.66
C SER A 648 73.74 -19.50 -55.86
N ILE A 649 73.97 -18.60 -56.83
CA ILE A 649 73.04 -17.52 -57.18
C ILE A 649 71.72 -18.08 -57.75
N ASN A 650 71.75 -19.12 -58.59
CA ASN A 650 70.53 -19.75 -59.10
C ASN A 650 69.68 -20.40 -57.99
N ARG A 651 70.33 -21.04 -56.98
CA ARG A 651 69.62 -21.55 -55.79
C ARG A 651 69.02 -20.40 -54.98
N GLN A 652 69.76 -19.31 -54.79
CA GLN A 652 69.29 -18.11 -54.11
C GLN A 652 68.09 -17.48 -54.85
N LEU A 653 68.13 -17.38 -56.18
CA LEU A 653 67.03 -16.89 -57.01
C LEU A 653 65.78 -17.78 -56.91
N SER A 654 65.94 -19.11 -56.84
CA SER A 654 64.81 -20.03 -56.63
C SER A 654 64.11 -19.78 -55.29
N LEU A 655 64.88 -19.64 -54.21
CA LEU A 655 64.37 -19.34 -52.87
C LEU A 655 63.70 -17.95 -52.82
N LEU A 656 64.34 -16.94 -53.42
CA LEU A 656 63.78 -15.58 -53.50
C LEU A 656 62.49 -15.55 -54.30
N ARG A 657 62.36 -16.31 -55.40
CA ARG A 657 61.11 -16.40 -56.17
C ARG A 657 59.97 -17.00 -55.35
N GLN A 658 60.23 -18.07 -54.59
CA GLN A 658 59.23 -18.64 -53.68
C GLN A 658 58.85 -17.65 -52.57
N SER A 659 59.83 -16.99 -51.96
CA SER A 659 59.61 -15.97 -50.94
C SER A 659 58.79 -14.79 -51.47
N LEU A 660 59.07 -14.35 -52.70
CA LEU A 660 58.40 -13.20 -53.33
C LEU A 660 56.95 -13.54 -53.69
N ALA A 661 56.68 -14.77 -54.16
CA ALA A 661 55.31 -15.26 -54.35
C ALA A 661 54.53 -15.31 -53.02
N LYS A 662 55.16 -15.77 -51.92
CA LYS A 662 54.54 -15.78 -50.59
C LYS A 662 54.25 -14.35 -50.09
N LEU A 663 55.23 -13.46 -50.17
CA LEU A 663 55.09 -12.06 -49.74
C LEU A 663 54.09 -11.28 -50.61
N ALA A 664 53.96 -11.62 -51.89
CA ALA A 664 52.94 -11.04 -52.77
C ALA A 664 51.53 -11.45 -52.31
N ALA A 665 51.33 -12.73 -51.96
CA ALA A 665 50.06 -13.20 -51.39
C ALA A 665 49.76 -12.59 -50.02
N GLU A 666 50.77 -12.43 -49.15
CA GLU A 666 50.62 -11.74 -47.85
C GLU A 666 50.26 -10.26 -48.02
N MET A 667 50.86 -9.58 -49.00
CA MET A 667 50.53 -8.19 -49.32
C MET A 667 49.12 -8.06 -49.90
N GLU A 668 48.71 -8.96 -50.79
CA GLU A 668 47.35 -8.98 -51.36
C GLU A 668 46.29 -9.25 -50.29
N HIS A 669 46.56 -10.17 -49.35
CA HIS A 669 45.72 -10.40 -48.18
C HIS A 669 45.62 -9.16 -47.29
N ALA A 670 46.75 -8.51 -46.96
CA ALA A 670 46.75 -7.31 -46.13
C ALA A 670 46.02 -6.12 -46.80
N LEU A 671 46.10 -6.00 -48.12
CA LEU A 671 45.32 -5.03 -48.90
C LEU A 671 43.81 -5.32 -48.83
N ALA A 672 43.41 -6.58 -49.05
CA ALA A 672 42.02 -6.99 -48.98
C ALA A 672 41.43 -6.77 -47.57
N GLU A 673 42.18 -7.11 -46.52
CA GLU A 673 41.81 -6.89 -45.13
C GLU A 673 41.63 -5.40 -44.80
N ARG A 674 42.51 -4.54 -45.34
CA ARG A 674 42.38 -3.09 -45.22
C ARG A 674 41.13 -2.55 -45.94
N GLU A 675 40.86 -3.02 -47.17
CA GLU A 675 39.65 -2.64 -47.92
C GLU A 675 38.38 -3.06 -47.18
N GLU A 676 38.37 -4.26 -46.58
CA GLU A 676 37.27 -4.73 -45.74
C GLU A 676 37.08 -3.85 -44.50
N CYS A 677 38.16 -3.50 -43.80
CA CYS A 677 38.11 -2.56 -42.66
C CYS A 677 37.61 -1.17 -43.07
N GLN A 678 38.00 -0.67 -44.25
CA GLN A 678 37.51 0.61 -44.79
C GLN A 678 36.02 0.58 -45.10
N ALA A 679 35.54 -0.49 -45.73
CA ALA A 679 34.11 -0.69 -45.96
C ALA A 679 33.33 -0.77 -44.63
N ALA A 680 33.89 -1.45 -43.62
CA ALA A 680 33.28 -1.55 -42.30
C ALA A 680 33.18 -0.19 -41.58
N LEU A 681 34.22 0.67 -41.64
CA LEU A 681 34.14 2.03 -41.10
C LEU A 681 33.09 2.88 -41.83
N ALA A 682 33.08 2.84 -43.17
CA ALA A 682 32.09 3.58 -43.96
C ALA A 682 30.66 3.15 -43.60
N ALA A 683 30.42 1.84 -43.51
CA ALA A 683 29.13 1.30 -43.08
C ALA A 683 28.74 1.78 -41.66
N ARG A 684 29.69 1.84 -40.72
CA ARG A 684 29.44 2.38 -39.36
C ARG A 684 29.16 3.88 -39.34
N GLN A 685 29.81 4.66 -40.20
CA GLN A 685 29.55 6.10 -40.34
C GLN A 685 28.16 6.36 -40.94
N ASP A 686 27.78 5.58 -41.95
CA ASP A 686 26.45 5.62 -42.55
C ASP A 686 25.37 5.21 -41.55
N GLU A 687 25.61 4.15 -40.76
CA GLU A 687 24.72 3.71 -39.68
C GLU A 687 24.49 4.82 -38.66
N TRP A 688 25.56 5.49 -38.18
CA TRP A 688 25.43 6.62 -37.25
C TRP A 688 24.61 7.77 -37.84
N THR A 689 24.83 8.08 -39.13
CA THR A 689 24.13 9.17 -39.82
C THR A 689 22.64 8.84 -39.99
N GLN A 690 22.31 7.60 -40.36
CA GLN A 690 20.93 7.12 -40.45
C GLN A 690 20.24 7.17 -39.09
N LYS A 691 20.91 6.68 -38.04
CA LYS A 691 20.39 6.72 -36.67
C LYS A 691 20.16 8.14 -36.17
N ARG A 692 21.06 9.08 -36.45
CA ARG A 692 20.87 10.52 -36.11
C ARG A 692 19.70 11.15 -36.86
N ALA A 693 19.52 10.82 -38.13
CA ALA A 693 18.37 11.29 -38.92
C ALA A 693 17.05 10.72 -38.38
N GLU A 694 17.01 9.41 -38.08
CA GLU A 694 15.87 8.75 -37.45
C GLU A 694 15.54 9.36 -36.08
N LEU A 695 16.56 9.61 -35.25
CA LEU A 695 16.42 10.26 -33.94
C LEU A 695 15.77 11.64 -34.07
N SER A 696 16.19 12.45 -35.05
CA SER A 696 15.61 13.79 -35.28
C SER A 696 14.14 13.71 -35.68
N LEU A 697 13.79 12.81 -36.61
CA LEU A 697 12.41 12.63 -37.08
C LEU A 697 11.49 12.12 -35.96
N LEU A 698 11.96 11.14 -35.18
CA LEU A 698 11.22 10.64 -34.02
C LEU A 698 11.11 11.70 -32.93
N GLY A 699 12.16 12.48 -32.71
CA GLY A 699 12.17 13.61 -31.78
C GLY A 699 11.07 14.62 -32.12
N GLU A 700 11.02 15.10 -33.37
CA GLU A 700 9.97 16.01 -33.83
C GLU A 700 8.57 15.43 -33.66
N ALA A 701 8.38 14.15 -34.02
CA ALA A 701 7.09 13.47 -33.88
C ALA A 701 6.64 13.31 -32.41
N LEU A 702 7.59 13.23 -31.47
CA LEU A 702 7.34 13.11 -30.03
C LEU A 702 7.34 14.47 -29.31
N GLY A 703 7.51 15.58 -30.04
CA GLY A 703 7.59 16.92 -29.45
C GLY A 703 8.90 17.23 -28.71
N ASN A 704 9.99 16.57 -29.11
CA ASN A 704 11.34 16.67 -28.56
C ASN A 704 11.35 16.49 -27.02
N PRO A 705 11.14 15.25 -26.54
CA PRO A 705 11.03 14.99 -25.10
C PRO A 705 12.27 15.47 -24.37
N ALA A 706 12.08 16.05 -23.18
CA ALA A 706 13.19 16.45 -22.32
C ALA A 706 13.91 15.20 -21.79
N ILE A 707 15.23 15.14 -21.99
CA ILE A 707 16.08 14.01 -21.56
C ILE A 707 17.13 14.55 -20.59
N PRO A 708 17.43 13.83 -19.50
CA PRO A 708 18.59 14.10 -18.63
C PRO A 708 19.92 14.00 -19.41
N GLU A 709 20.75 15.04 -19.38
CA GLU A 709 22.10 15.00 -19.96
C GLU A 709 23.09 14.32 -18.99
N THR A 710 22.85 14.49 -17.68
CA THR A 710 23.63 13.90 -16.60
C THR A 710 22.70 13.22 -15.59
N LEU A 711 23.26 12.35 -14.73
CA LEU A 711 22.49 11.72 -13.64
C LEU A 711 21.95 12.74 -12.63
N ASP A 712 22.66 13.85 -12.42
CA ASP A 712 22.24 14.90 -11.48
C ASP A 712 20.99 15.66 -11.94
N ASP A 713 20.70 15.68 -13.24
CA ASP A 713 19.49 16.30 -13.76
C ASP A 713 18.22 15.65 -13.20
N LEU A 714 18.28 14.36 -12.85
CA LEU A 714 17.17 13.64 -12.21
C LEU A 714 16.81 14.22 -10.84
N GLU A 715 17.72 14.92 -10.16
CA GLU A 715 17.45 15.57 -8.88
C GLU A 715 16.72 16.91 -9.01
N THR A 716 16.66 17.47 -10.22
CA THR A 716 16.06 18.79 -10.44
C THR A 716 14.54 18.76 -10.34
N ASP A 717 13.95 19.85 -9.84
CA ASP A 717 12.50 20.02 -9.77
C ASP A 717 11.82 19.79 -11.13
N ARG A 718 12.46 20.22 -12.23
CA ARG A 718 11.95 20.04 -13.59
C ARG A 718 11.65 18.57 -13.91
N PHE A 719 12.64 17.69 -13.76
CA PHE A 719 12.47 16.26 -14.07
C PHE A 719 11.64 15.55 -13.02
N GLN A 720 11.80 15.89 -11.74
CA GLN A 720 10.98 15.31 -10.67
C GLN A 720 9.49 15.57 -10.91
N ILE A 721 9.11 16.79 -11.30
CA ILE A 721 7.70 17.18 -11.53
C ILE A 721 7.16 16.62 -12.84
N ALA A 722 7.88 16.77 -13.95
CA ALA A 722 7.41 16.39 -15.29
C ALA A 722 7.52 14.89 -15.58
N GLY A 723 8.42 14.18 -14.88
CA GLY A 723 8.79 12.80 -15.19
C GLY A 723 9.51 12.68 -16.54
N LEU A 724 9.57 11.46 -17.08
CA LEU A 724 10.15 11.20 -18.40
C LEU A 724 9.09 10.68 -19.37
N TRP A 725 9.34 10.87 -20.67
CA TRP A 725 8.56 10.28 -21.77
C TRP A 725 7.06 10.61 -21.78
N HIS A 726 6.63 11.64 -21.05
CA HIS A 726 5.24 12.08 -21.03
C HIS A 726 4.90 12.78 -22.35
N CYS A 727 3.76 12.39 -22.93
CA CYS A 727 3.15 13.03 -24.08
C CYS A 727 1.64 12.98 -23.92
N ASP A 728 0.96 14.11 -24.12
CA ASP A 728 -0.50 14.22 -23.94
C ASP A 728 -1.27 13.28 -24.87
N GLU A 729 -0.79 13.09 -26.10
CA GLU A 729 -1.41 12.15 -27.06
C GLU A 729 -1.34 10.71 -26.54
N LEU A 730 -0.16 10.26 -26.10
CA LEU A 730 0.02 8.91 -25.58
C LEU A 730 -0.75 8.73 -24.26
N ALA A 731 -0.76 9.73 -23.39
CA ALA A 731 -1.53 9.72 -22.15
C ALA A 731 -3.03 9.57 -22.42
N ALA A 732 -3.58 10.29 -23.41
CA ALA A 732 -4.97 10.15 -23.83
C ALA A 732 -5.24 8.76 -24.41
N GLN A 733 -4.39 8.25 -25.30
CA GLN A 733 -4.53 6.90 -25.89
C GLN A 733 -4.53 5.80 -24.82
N ARG A 734 -3.70 5.91 -23.78
CA ARG A 734 -3.67 4.97 -22.65
C ARG A 734 -4.93 5.03 -21.78
N SER A 735 -5.47 6.23 -21.58
CA SER A 735 -6.77 6.41 -20.91
C SER A 735 -7.93 5.87 -21.74
N ASP A 736 -7.89 6.03 -23.07
CA ASP A 736 -8.88 5.44 -24.00
C ASP A 736 -8.79 3.91 -24.02
N LEU A 737 -7.59 3.33 -23.94
CA LEU A 737 -7.41 1.89 -23.80
C LEU A 737 -8.05 1.36 -22.52
N PHE A 738 -7.89 2.05 -21.39
CA PHE A 738 -8.59 1.70 -20.15
C PHE A 738 -10.12 1.82 -20.29
N ALA A 739 -10.62 2.86 -20.95
CA ALA A 739 -12.05 2.99 -21.25
C ALA A 739 -12.58 1.81 -22.08
N ALA A 740 -11.86 1.44 -23.14
CA ALA A 740 -12.20 0.29 -23.98
C ALA A 740 -12.13 -1.03 -23.19
N ALA A 741 -11.17 -1.17 -22.28
CA ALA A 741 -11.09 -2.32 -21.38
C ALA A 741 -12.34 -2.44 -20.52
N LEU A 742 -12.81 -1.36 -19.89
CA LEU A 742 -14.04 -1.38 -19.09
C LEU A 742 -15.29 -1.68 -19.91
N ARG A 743 -15.37 -1.16 -21.15
CA ARG A 743 -16.44 -1.51 -22.08
C ARG A 743 -16.44 -2.99 -22.44
N LEU A 744 -15.27 -3.58 -22.67
CA LEU A 744 -15.14 -5.01 -22.90
C LEU A 744 -15.59 -5.85 -21.70
N HIS A 745 -15.25 -5.43 -20.47
CA HIS A 745 -15.75 -6.09 -19.25
C HIS A 745 -17.28 -5.99 -19.15
N ALA A 746 -17.85 -4.82 -19.44
CA ALA A 746 -19.30 -4.63 -19.43
C ALA A 746 -19.99 -5.50 -20.51
N ALA A 747 -19.46 -5.54 -21.74
CA ALA A 747 -19.98 -6.37 -22.82
C ALA A 747 -19.88 -7.87 -22.51
N TRP A 748 -18.76 -8.30 -21.93
CA TRP A 748 -18.58 -9.67 -21.44
C TRP A 748 -19.62 -10.01 -20.35
N LEU A 749 -19.78 -9.14 -19.34
CA LEU A 749 -20.72 -9.35 -18.25
C LEU A 749 -22.16 -9.38 -18.75
N ALA A 750 -22.52 -8.50 -19.70
CA ALA A 750 -23.82 -8.48 -20.34
C ALA A 750 -24.10 -9.80 -21.06
N ALA A 751 -23.14 -10.33 -21.83
CA ALA A 751 -23.30 -11.58 -22.57
C ALA A 751 -23.29 -12.82 -21.66
N ALA A 752 -22.35 -12.91 -20.72
CA ALA A 752 -22.20 -14.05 -19.80
C ALA A 752 -23.28 -14.07 -18.69
N GLY A 753 -23.84 -12.90 -18.36
CA GLY A 753 -24.91 -12.73 -17.38
C GLY A 753 -26.31 -13.12 -17.88
N GLN A 754 -26.50 -13.28 -19.20
CA GLN A 754 -27.77 -13.75 -19.76
C GLN A 754 -28.09 -15.19 -19.35
N LYS A 755 -29.35 -15.60 -19.54
CA LYS A 755 -29.77 -17.00 -19.32
C LYS A 755 -28.94 -17.95 -20.19
N GLY A 756 -28.28 -18.91 -19.53
CA GLY A 756 -27.35 -19.82 -20.17
C GLY A 756 -25.95 -19.24 -20.43
N GLY A 757 -25.66 -17.96 -20.15
CA GLY A 757 -24.35 -17.35 -20.37
C GLY A 757 -23.23 -17.85 -19.43
N GLY A 758 -23.61 -18.52 -18.33
CA GLY A 758 -22.67 -19.16 -17.40
C GLY A 758 -22.34 -18.35 -16.15
N PHE A 759 -22.66 -17.05 -16.11
CA PHE A 759 -22.29 -16.16 -14.99
C PHE A 759 -23.45 -15.76 -14.06
N ARG A 760 -24.70 -15.96 -14.48
CA ARG A 760 -25.89 -15.61 -13.67
C ARG A 760 -25.88 -16.26 -12.29
N GLY A 761 -25.48 -17.52 -12.21
CA GLY A 761 -25.38 -18.26 -10.96
C GLY A 761 -24.25 -17.75 -10.05
N ASN A 762 -23.15 -17.26 -10.63
CA ASN A 762 -22.07 -16.60 -9.90
C ASN A 762 -22.57 -15.31 -9.22
N ILE A 763 -23.39 -14.49 -9.89
CA ILE A 763 -23.99 -13.28 -9.29
C ILE A 763 -24.86 -13.64 -8.07
N LEU A 764 -25.61 -14.73 -8.14
CA LEU A 764 -26.39 -15.24 -7.00
C LEU A 764 -25.48 -15.74 -5.87
N GLY A 765 -24.42 -16.49 -6.20
CA GLY A 765 -23.42 -16.95 -5.23
C GLY A 765 -22.72 -15.79 -4.51
N ILE A 766 -22.36 -14.74 -5.24
CA ILE A 766 -21.82 -13.48 -4.68
C ILE A 766 -22.81 -12.86 -3.71
N THR A 767 -24.07 -12.72 -4.12
CA THR A 767 -25.13 -12.12 -3.29
C THR A 767 -25.30 -12.88 -1.98
N LYS A 768 -25.26 -14.21 -2.03
CA LYS A 768 -25.32 -15.09 -0.86
C LYS A 768 -24.08 -14.98 0.03
N LEU A 769 -22.89 -15.01 -0.56
CA LEU A 769 -21.62 -14.86 0.14
C LEU A 769 -21.56 -13.53 0.93
N LEU A 770 -21.93 -12.42 0.29
CA LEU A 770 -21.96 -11.09 0.93
C LEU A 770 -23.05 -10.96 2.00
N SER A 771 -24.11 -11.78 1.92
CA SER A 771 -25.17 -11.89 2.93
C SER A 771 -24.85 -12.88 4.07
N ASN A 772 -23.56 -13.22 4.27
CA ASN A 772 -23.06 -14.18 5.27
C ASN A 772 -23.49 -15.64 5.06
N THR A 773 -23.98 -15.99 3.88
CA THR A 773 -24.29 -17.37 3.51
C THR A 773 -23.14 -17.93 2.67
N GLN A 774 -22.12 -18.46 3.35
CA GLN A 774 -20.88 -18.95 2.75
C GLN A 774 -21.09 -20.32 2.05
N PRO A 775 -20.42 -20.58 0.91
CA PRO A 775 -20.21 -21.93 0.39
C PRO A 775 -19.51 -22.84 1.39
N VAL A 776 -19.89 -24.13 1.42
CA VAL A 776 -19.27 -25.13 2.30
C VAL A 776 -17.86 -25.49 1.82
N GLU A 777 -17.66 -25.57 0.50
CA GLU A 777 -16.38 -25.93 -0.11
C GLU A 777 -15.43 -24.72 -0.23
N PRO A 778 -14.17 -24.80 0.25
CA PRO A 778 -13.20 -23.70 0.14
C PRO A 778 -12.90 -23.22 -1.29
N GLU A 779 -12.85 -24.15 -2.24
CA GLU A 779 -12.62 -23.82 -3.67
C GLU A 779 -13.77 -22.96 -4.23
N ALA A 780 -15.01 -23.24 -3.81
CA ALA A 780 -16.18 -22.48 -4.21
C ALA A 780 -16.16 -21.04 -3.63
N ILE A 781 -15.59 -20.84 -2.44
CA ILE A 781 -15.40 -19.52 -1.83
C ILE A 781 -14.46 -18.67 -2.70
N ALA A 782 -13.28 -19.20 -3.04
CA ALA A 782 -12.30 -18.50 -3.87
C ALA A 782 -12.89 -18.15 -5.25
N ASN A 783 -13.54 -19.12 -5.91
CA ASN A 783 -14.19 -18.91 -7.20
C ASN A 783 -15.28 -17.82 -7.16
N THR A 784 -16.03 -17.74 -6.05
CA THR A 784 -17.06 -16.70 -5.86
C THR A 784 -16.43 -15.32 -5.71
N TRP A 785 -15.30 -15.20 -4.98
CA TRP A 785 -14.55 -13.95 -4.90
C TRP A 785 -13.93 -13.54 -6.24
N HIS A 786 -13.33 -14.47 -6.99
CA HIS A 786 -12.82 -14.17 -8.34
C HIS A 786 -13.94 -13.68 -9.27
N SER A 787 -15.12 -14.28 -9.17
CA SER A 787 -16.31 -13.80 -9.89
C SER A 787 -16.73 -12.40 -9.45
N PHE A 788 -16.66 -12.08 -8.16
CA PHE A 788 -16.96 -10.73 -7.68
C PHE A 788 -16.03 -9.69 -8.30
N PHE A 789 -14.72 -9.98 -8.36
CA PHE A 789 -13.73 -9.08 -8.93
C PHE A 789 -13.89 -8.86 -10.44
N MET A 790 -14.59 -9.74 -11.16
CA MET A 790 -14.97 -9.50 -12.56
C MET A 790 -15.99 -8.37 -12.71
N ILE A 791 -16.80 -8.11 -11.68
CA ILE A 791 -17.82 -7.04 -11.67
C ILE A 791 -17.27 -5.79 -11.00
N VAL A 792 -16.72 -5.92 -9.80
CA VAL A 792 -16.16 -4.80 -9.02
C VAL A 792 -14.67 -5.05 -8.81
N PRO A 793 -13.78 -4.43 -9.60
CA PRO A 793 -12.35 -4.74 -9.56
C PRO A 793 -11.66 -4.49 -8.22
N VAL A 794 -12.09 -3.46 -7.48
CA VAL A 794 -11.43 -3.02 -6.24
C VAL A 794 -12.36 -3.13 -5.04
N VAL A 795 -11.89 -3.79 -3.98
CA VAL A 795 -12.58 -3.85 -2.68
C VAL A 795 -11.72 -3.18 -1.63
N SER A 796 -12.34 -2.43 -0.71
CA SER A 796 -11.63 -2.00 0.49
C SER A 796 -12.21 -2.60 1.75
N THR A 797 -11.32 -2.89 2.70
CA THR A 797 -11.63 -3.45 4.02
C THR A 797 -10.57 -3.03 5.03
N THR A 798 -10.86 -3.07 6.32
CA THR A 798 -9.82 -2.92 7.35
C THR A 798 -9.16 -4.25 7.68
N PHE A 799 -7.95 -4.21 8.26
CA PHE A 799 -7.29 -5.43 8.74
C PHE A 799 -8.15 -6.21 9.73
N ALA A 800 -8.84 -5.54 10.65
CA ALA A 800 -9.74 -6.17 11.61
C ALA A 800 -10.90 -6.95 10.95
N SER A 801 -11.38 -6.51 9.78
CA SER A 801 -12.45 -7.20 9.03
C SER A 801 -11.92 -8.18 7.98
N PHE A 802 -10.62 -8.13 7.65
CA PHE A 802 -10.04 -8.86 6.52
C PHE A 802 -10.18 -10.37 6.68
N ALA A 803 -9.76 -10.90 7.83
CA ALA A 803 -9.77 -12.34 8.14
C ALA A 803 -11.17 -12.94 7.97
N ARG A 804 -12.19 -12.22 8.45
CA ARG A 804 -13.57 -12.66 8.43
C ARG A 804 -14.21 -12.53 7.05
N GLN A 805 -13.95 -11.44 6.35
CA GLN A 805 -14.48 -11.22 5.00
C GLN A 805 -13.95 -12.27 4.02
N PHE A 806 -12.64 -12.51 4.02
CA PHE A 806 -11.99 -13.46 3.12
C PHE A 806 -11.77 -14.82 3.78
N ARG A 807 -12.61 -15.18 4.75
CA ARG A 807 -12.58 -16.51 5.39
C ARG A 807 -12.70 -17.59 4.32
N GLY A 808 -11.82 -18.59 4.38
CA GLY A 808 -11.80 -19.69 3.40
C GLY A 808 -11.00 -19.41 2.12
N VAL A 809 -10.57 -18.18 1.86
CA VAL A 809 -9.64 -17.88 0.75
C VAL A 809 -8.24 -18.36 1.11
N GLY A 810 -7.67 -19.25 0.31
CA GLY A 810 -6.35 -19.83 0.54
C GLY A 810 -5.17 -18.86 0.32
N ALA A 811 -3.96 -19.40 0.50
CA ALA A 811 -2.70 -18.72 0.22
C ALA A 811 -2.64 -18.22 -1.24
N GLY A 812 -2.31 -16.94 -1.44
CA GLY A 812 -2.23 -16.34 -2.79
C GLY A 812 -3.56 -16.29 -3.57
N GLY A 813 -4.71 -16.46 -2.91
CA GLY A 813 -6.03 -16.44 -3.56
C GLY A 813 -6.50 -15.06 -4.06
N ILE A 814 -5.85 -13.97 -3.60
CA ILE A 814 -6.10 -12.58 -4.00
C ILE A 814 -4.93 -12.13 -4.89
N GLY A 815 -5.26 -11.55 -6.06
CA GLY A 815 -4.24 -11.11 -7.01
C GLY A 815 -3.35 -9.98 -6.48
N TRP A 816 -3.97 -8.95 -5.91
CA TRP A 816 -3.30 -7.73 -5.45
C TRP A 816 -3.83 -7.25 -4.10
N LEU A 817 -2.90 -6.94 -3.20
CA LEU A 817 -3.14 -6.23 -1.96
C LEU A 817 -2.45 -4.87 -2.02
N PHE A 818 -3.20 -3.82 -1.76
CA PHE A 818 -2.68 -2.47 -1.53
C PHE A 818 -2.87 -2.15 -0.06
N ILE A 819 -1.81 -1.83 0.65
CA ILE A 819 -1.90 -1.36 2.04
C ILE A 819 -1.65 0.14 2.04
N ASP A 820 -2.65 0.94 2.39
CA ASP A 820 -2.50 2.39 2.54
C ASP A 820 -2.39 2.79 4.01
N GLU A 821 -1.64 3.87 4.25
CA GLU A 821 -1.24 4.34 5.57
C GLU A 821 -0.54 3.24 6.40
N ALA A 822 0.31 2.45 5.74
CA ALA A 822 1.01 1.32 6.35
C ALA A 822 1.92 1.71 7.53
N GLY A 823 2.42 2.96 7.55
CA GLY A 823 3.22 3.50 8.65
C GLY A 823 2.50 3.54 10.00
N GLN A 824 1.16 3.45 9.99
CA GLN A 824 0.33 3.46 11.18
C GLN A 824 -0.17 2.08 11.62
N SER A 825 0.10 1.07 10.80
CA SER A 825 -0.41 -0.26 11.05
C SER A 825 0.63 -1.05 11.82
N VAL A 826 0.20 -1.72 12.89
CA VAL A 826 1.07 -2.62 13.64
C VAL A 826 1.49 -3.79 12.74
N PRO A 827 2.73 -4.30 12.85
CA PRO A 827 3.27 -5.27 11.91
C PRO A 827 2.41 -6.53 11.70
N GLN A 828 1.86 -7.05 12.79
CA GLN A 828 1.11 -8.30 12.80
C GLN A 828 -0.26 -8.20 12.14
N ALA A 829 -0.83 -6.99 11.99
CA ALA A 829 -2.14 -6.80 11.35
C ALA A 829 -2.14 -7.17 9.86
N ALA A 830 -0.99 -7.07 9.18
CA ALA A 830 -0.86 -7.36 7.76
C ALA A 830 -0.73 -8.86 7.42
N VAL A 831 -0.40 -9.71 8.41
CA VAL A 831 -0.04 -11.13 8.18
C VAL A 831 -1.14 -11.87 7.41
N GLY A 832 -2.39 -11.76 7.84
CA GLY A 832 -3.53 -12.42 7.21
C GLY A 832 -3.79 -11.96 5.78
N ALA A 833 -3.60 -10.67 5.51
CA ALA A 833 -3.77 -10.10 4.18
C ALA A 833 -2.64 -10.51 3.24
N LEU A 834 -1.38 -10.42 3.68
CA LEU A 834 -0.20 -10.82 2.92
C LEU A 834 -0.23 -12.32 2.60
N MET A 835 -0.65 -13.16 3.54
CA MET A 835 -0.79 -14.60 3.32
C MET A 835 -1.77 -14.93 2.19
N ARG A 836 -2.88 -14.20 2.07
CA ARG A 836 -3.88 -14.47 1.02
C ARG A 836 -3.56 -13.80 -0.30
N SER A 837 -2.50 -13.02 -0.40
CA SER A 837 -2.23 -12.17 -1.56
C SER A 837 -0.99 -12.64 -2.32
N ARG A 838 -1.05 -12.59 -3.65
CA ARG A 838 0.08 -12.90 -4.52
C ARG A 838 1.05 -11.72 -4.61
N ASN A 839 0.50 -10.53 -4.81
CA ASN A 839 1.24 -9.27 -4.95
C ASN A 839 0.81 -8.31 -3.85
N ALA A 840 1.77 -7.64 -3.22
CA ALA A 840 1.51 -6.64 -2.19
C ALA A 840 2.24 -5.33 -2.50
N MET A 841 1.50 -4.23 -2.50
CA MET A 841 2.06 -2.89 -2.57
C MET A 841 1.78 -2.16 -1.26
N ILE A 842 2.85 -1.77 -0.57
CA ILE A 842 2.78 -1.15 0.76
C ILE A 842 3.07 0.33 0.61
N ILE A 843 2.11 1.18 1.00
CA ILE A 843 2.17 2.62 0.84
C ILE A 843 1.94 3.29 2.18
N GLY A 844 2.87 4.12 2.58
CA GLY A 844 2.85 4.75 3.89
C GLY A 844 4.04 5.67 4.07
N ASP A 845 4.18 6.20 5.27
CA ASP A 845 5.29 7.09 5.60
C ASP A 845 5.69 6.85 7.06
N PRO A 846 6.89 6.28 7.32
CA PRO A 846 7.35 6.01 8.68
C PRO A 846 7.71 7.31 9.43
N LEU A 847 7.84 8.45 8.73
CA LEU A 847 8.13 9.76 9.32
C LEU A 847 6.85 10.57 9.67
N GLN A 848 5.68 9.97 9.46
CA GLN A 848 4.39 10.44 9.99
C GLN A 848 4.06 9.69 11.29
N ILE A 849 2.80 9.65 11.72
CA ILE A 849 2.43 8.97 12.99
C ILE A 849 2.72 7.47 12.93
N GLU A 850 3.34 6.98 14.00
CA GLU A 850 3.58 5.56 14.27
C GLU A 850 2.30 4.82 14.73
N PRO A 851 2.28 3.48 14.66
CA PRO A 851 1.17 2.71 15.18
C PRO A 851 0.98 2.96 16.69
N VAL A 852 -0.27 3.10 17.10
CA VAL A 852 -0.61 3.14 18.53
C VAL A 852 -0.66 1.71 19.04
N PHE A 853 0.17 1.40 20.03
CA PHE A 853 0.18 0.10 20.67
C PHE A 853 0.05 0.26 22.19
N THR A 854 -0.79 -0.57 22.81
CA THR A 854 -1.25 -0.35 24.20
C THR A 854 -0.41 -1.07 25.24
N LEU A 855 0.43 -2.04 24.85
CA LEU A 855 1.25 -2.78 25.82
C LEU A 855 2.55 -2.01 26.15
N PRO A 856 3.02 -2.08 27.41
CA PRO A 856 4.26 -1.45 27.82
C PRO A 856 5.49 -1.92 27.02
N THR A 857 6.37 -0.97 26.68
CA THR A 857 7.55 -1.24 25.86
C THR A 857 8.52 -2.23 26.52
N ALA A 858 8.67 -2.16 27.85
CA ALA A 858 9.51 -3.08 28.62
C ALA A 858 9.04 -4.54 28.52
N PHE A 859 7.72 -4.77 28.46
CA PHE A 859 7.15 -6.10 28.29
C PHE A 859 7.42 -6.66 26.90
N LEU A 860 7.24 -5.83 25.86
CA LEU A 860 7.54 -6.23 24.48
C LEU A 860 9.00 -6.61 24.28
N LYS A 861 9.92 -5.92 24.95
CA LYS A 861 11.35 -6.25 24.97
C LYS A 861 11.60 -7.61 25.62
N ALA A 862 11.05 -7.85 26.81
CA ALA A 862 11.20 -9.12 27.52
C ALA A 862 10.63 -10.32 26.74
N LEU A 863 9.53 -10.12 26.00
CA LEU A 863 9.02 -11.15 25.07
C LEU A 863 9.95 -11.38 23.88
N GLY A 864 10.58 -10.33 23.35
CA GLY A 864 11.50 -10.41 22.21
C GLY A 864 12.79 -11.17 22.55
N GLU A 865 13.29 -11.02 23.79
CA GLU A 865 14.45 -11.72 24.34
C GLU A 865 14.27 -13.25 24.45
N LEU A 866 13.05 -13.77 24.25
CA LEU A 866 12.80 -15.22 24.22
C LEU A 866 13.35 -15.93 22.97
N SER A 867 13.77 -15.19 21.93
CA SER A 867 14.33 -15.73 20.70
C SER A 867 15.44 -14.84 20.14
N PRO A 868 16.55 -15.41 19.63
CA PRO A 868 17.62 -14.65 19.00
C PRO A 868 17.17 -13.90 17.72
N HIS A 869 16.02 -14.28 17.15
CA HIS A 869 15.48 -13.64 15.94
C HIS A 869 14.62 -12.40 16.24
N THR A 870 14.27 -12.16 17.51
CA THR A 870 13.40 -11.05 17.93
C THR A 870 14.00 -10.18 19.04
N GLU A 871 15.14 -10.58 19.62
CA GLU A 871 15.80 -9.88 20.73
C GLU A 871 16.27 -8.46 20.38
N THR A 872 16.55 -8.18 19.10
CA THR A 872 16.94 -6.85 18.62
C THR A 872 15.78 -5.83 18.67
N GLY A 873 14.54 -6.32 18.75
CA GLY A 873 13.34 -5.50 18.75
C GLY A 873 12.91 -4.96 17.37
N GLU A 874 13.54 -5.42 16.28
CA GLU A 874 13.22 -5.03 14.89
C GLU A 874 11.77 -5.35 14.49
N TYR A 875 11.18 -6.40 15.06
CA TYR A 875 9.80 -6.83 14.82
C TYR A 875 8.82 -6.34 15.91
N SER A 876 9.27 -5.54 16.87
CA SER A 876 8.43 -5.05 17.97
C SER A 876 7.37 -4.07 17.46
N PRO A 877 6.06 -4.26 17.76
CA PRO A 877 5.01 -3.31 17.37
C PRO A 877 5.16 -1.91 17.97
N ALA A 878 6.03 -1.73 18.98
CA ALA A 878 6.35 -0.41 19.53
C ALA A 878 7.40 0.36 18.71
N ARG A 879 8.15 -0.32 17.84
CA ARG A 879 9.24 0.26 17.03
C ARG A 879 9.03 0.12 15.53
N ALA A 880 8.34 -0.93 15.10
CA ALA A 880 8.09 -1.24 13.71
C ALA A 880 6.62 -1.02 13.35
N SER A 881 6.42 -0.71 12.08
CA SER A 881 5.11 -0.69 11.42
C SER A 881 5.13 -1.65 10.24
N VAL A 882 3.96 -1.86 9.62
CA VAL A 882 3.89 -2.56 8.34
C VAL A 882 4.79 -1.89 7.29
N GLN A 883 4.89 -0.56 7.30
CA GLN A 883 5.75 0.17 6.37
C GLN A 883 7.24 -0.12 6.59
N THR A 884 7.74 -0.07 7.83
CA THR A 884 9.19 -0.21 8.08
C THR A 884 9.70 -1.62 7.75
N LEU A 885 8.89 -2.65 8.00
CA LEU A 885 9.25 -4.02 7.61
C LEU A 885 9.19 -4.21 6.09
N ALA A 886 8.17 -3.65 5.43
CA ALA A 886 8.09 -3.64 3.97
C ALA A 886 9.26 -2.88 3.33
N ASP A 887 9.68 -1.76 3.92
CA ASP A 887 10.82 -0.98 3.47
C ASP A 887 12.12 -1.76 3.58
N ALA A 888 12.35 -2.43 4.71
CA ALA A 888 13.53 -3.28 4.93
C ALA A 888 13.59 -4.45 3.92
N ALA A 889 12.43 -4.93 3.47
CA ALA A 889 12.27 -5.95 2.43
C ALA A 889 12.23 -5.38 1.00
N ASN A 890 12.41 -4.07 0.80
CA ASN A 890 12.32 -3.46 -0.51
C ASN A 890 13.69 -3.27 -1.15
N LYS A 891 13.83 -3.69 -2.40
CA LYS A 891 15.08 -3.56 -3.17
C LYS A 891 15.44 -2.10 -3.48
N PHE A 892 14.44 -1.26 -3.77
CA PHE A 892 14.64 0.12 -4.20
C PHE A 892 14.13 1.09 -3.14
N GLY A 893 15.00 1.93 -2.62
CA GLY A 893 14.65 2.81 -1.50
C GLY A 893 15.66 3.92 -1.31
N ALA A 894 15.68 4.52 -0.14
CA ALA A 894 16.67 5.53 0.19
C ALA A 894 17.06 5.44 1.67
N ALA A 895 18.33 5.72 1.96
CA ALA A 895 18.78 5.92 3.33
C ALA A 895 18.46 7.36 3.75
N VAL A 896 17.68 7.52 4.81
CA VAL A 896 17.39 8.82 5.43
C VAL A 896 18.16 8.89 6.74
N THR A 897 18.94 9.96 6.91
CA THR A 897 19.66 10.20 8.15
C THR A 897 18.66 10.47 9.26
N THR A 898 18.67 9.64 10.29
CA THR A 898 17.91 9.85 11.53
C THR A 898 18.84 10.32 12.63
N GLU A 899 18.28 10.62 13.80
CA GLU A 899 19.08 11.00 14.98
C GLU A 899 19.77 9.80 15.65
N SER A 900 19.38 8.58 15.30
CA SER A 900 20.14 7.37 15.59
C SER A 900 21.41 7.30 14.76
N ASP A 901 22.46 6.69 15.30
CA ASP A 901 23.71 6.44 14.56
C ASP A 901 23.50 5.63 13.27
N ASP A 902 22.41 4.86 13.20
CA ASP A 902 22.02 4.09 12.01
C ASP A 902 20.97 4.84 11.16
N PRO A 903 21.19 4.96 9.83
CA PRO A 903 20.24 5.59 8.92
C PRO A 903 18.98 4.71 8.72
N LEU A 904 17.81 5.35 8.69
CA LEU A 904 16.55 4.69 8.40
C LEU A 904 16.44 4.41 6.90
N TRP A 905 16.27 3.14 6.55
CA TRP A 905 15.94 2.74 5.18
C TRP A 905 14.44 2.89 4.92
N ILE A 906 14.08 3.73 3.95
CA ILE A 906 12.69 3.92 3.52
C ILE A 906 12.46 3.28 2.14
N GLY A 907 11.20 2.93 1.86
CA GLY A 907 10.77 2.43 0.56
C GLY A 907 10.95 3.46 -0.55
N SER A 908 10.57 3.10 -1.79
CA SER A 908 10.78 3.97 -2.95
C SER A 908 10.13 5.36 -2.72
N PRO A 909 10.91 6.46 -2.66
CA PRO A 909 10.41 7.73 -2.13
C PRO A 909 9.68 8.55 -3.20
N LEU A 910 8.43 8.91 -2.91
CA LEU A 910 7.71 9.92 -3.68
C LEU A 910 8.11 11.32 -3.21
N ARG A 911 8.49 12.19 -4.15
CA ARG A 911 9.11 13.49 -3.81
C ARG A 911 8.22 14.71 -4.06
N VAL A 912 7.33 14.65 -5.05
CA VAL A 912 6.64 15.84 -5.56
C VAL A 912 5.36 16.14 -4.76
N HIS A 913 5.41 17.20 -3.97
CA HIS A 913 4.33 17.66 -3.11
C HIS A 913 3.41 18.68 -3.80
N ARG A 914 2.09 18.46 -3.73
CA ARG A 914 1.07 19.31 -4.38
C ARG A 914 -0.06 19.81 -3.46
N ARG A 915 0.07 19.66 -2.13
CA ARG A 915 -1.04 19.89 -1.19
C ARG A 915 -1.00 21.23 -0.47
N CYS A 916 0.04 21.48 0.32
CA CYS A 916 0.20 22.64 1.19
C CYS A 916 1.30 23.57 0.68
N ILE A 917 1.12 24.86 0.96
CA ILE A 917 2.05 25.93 0.63
C ILE A 917 3.02 26.24 1.78
N ASP A 918 3.88 27.23 1.62
CA ASP A 918 4.74 27.70 2.71
C ASP A 918 3.95 28.50 3.76
N PRO A 919 4.31 28.42 5.06
CA PRO A 919 5.49 27.75 5.60
C PRO A 919 5.33 26.25 5.89
N MET A 920 4.13 25.66 5.74
CA MET A 920 3.87 24.26 6.11
C MET A 920 4.76 23.29 5.31
N PHE A 921 4.88 23.49 3.99
CA PHE A 921 5.73 22.67 3.14
C PHE A 921 7.20 22.76 3.55
N SER A 922 7.77 23.97 3.61
CA SER A 922 9.18 24.16 3.98
C SER A 922 9.49 23.66 5.40
N LEU A 923 8.57 23.83 6.35
CA LEU A 923 8.71 23.31 7.70
C LEU A 923 8.79 21.78 7.69
N ALA A 924 7.79 21.11 7.11
CA ALA A 924 7.75 19.65 7.03
C ALA A 924 8.97 19.08 6.29
N ASN A 925 9.32 19.68 5.13
CA ASN A 925 10.45 19.24 4.31
C ASN A 925 11.79 19.37 5.05
N ARG A 926 11.95 20.39 5.89
CA ARG A 926 13.16 20.56 6.69
C ARG A 926 13.23 19.57 7.85
N ILE A 927 12.17 19.46 8.65
CA ILE A 927 12.22 18.70 9.91
C ILE A 927 12.13 17.19 9.73
N ALA A 928 11.45 16.73 8.67
CA ALA A 928 11.20 15.30 8.46
C ALA A 928 11.89 14.74 7.22
N TYR A 929 12.03 15.51 6.14
CA TYR A 929 12.44 14.99 4.83
C TYR A 929 13.79 15.54 4.32
N HIS A 930 14.52 16.27 5.16
CA HIS A 930 15.87 16.80 4.88
C HIS A 930 16.00 17.52 3.53
N GLY A 931 14.97 18.25 3.10
CA GLY A 931 14.96 19.01 1.85
C GLY A 931 14.78 18.16 0.58
N LYS A 932 14.45 16.87 0.70
CA LYS A 932 14.32 15.97 -0.45
C LYS A 932 12.97 16.07 -1.18
N MET A 933 11.93 16.63 -0.55
CA MET A 933 10.65 16.88 -1.24
C MET A 933 10.76 18.07 -2.19
N VAL A 934 10.01 18.00 -3.29
CA VAL A 934 9.93 18.99 -4.37
C VAL A 934 8.56 19.66 -4.33
N PHE A 935 8.52 20.99 -4.39
CA PHE A 935 7.28 21.75 -4.38
C PHE A 935 6.65 21.86 -5.78
N ALA A 936 5.38 21.49 -5.92
CA ALA A 936 4.65 21.58 -7.19
C ALA A 936 3.18 21.99 -7.03
N ALA A 937 2.82 22.71 -5.96
CA ALA A 937 1.45 23.19 -5.73
C ALA A 937 1.13 24.52 -6.45
N GLY A 938 1.93 24.92 -7.45
CA GLY A 938 1.81 26.21 -8.14
C GLY A 938 2.62 27.29 -7.45
N GLU A 939 1.94 28.24 -6.80
CA GLU A 939 2.58 29.34 -6.07
C GLU A 939 2.93 28.92 -4.64
N ARG A 940 4.13 29.29 -4.18
CA ARG A 940 4.61 28.96 -2.82
C ARG A 940 3.90 29.73 -1.73
N THR A 941 3.24 30.83 -2.07
CA THR A 941 2.53 31.74 -1.17
C THR A 941 1.18 32.06 -1.78
N LEU A 942 0.14 32.20 -0.94
CA LEU A 942 -1.20 32.61 -1.41
C LEU A 942 -1.14 33.99 -2.07
N MET A 943 -1.68 34.09 -3.28
CA MET A 943 -2.01 35.38 -3.91
C MET A 943 -3.48 35.80 -3.69
N GLU A 944 -4.36 34.86 -3.31
CA GLU A 944 -5.80 35.11 -3.07
C GLU A 944 -6.23 34.67 -1.66
N ASP A 945 -7.20 35.40 -1.08
CA ASP A 945 -7.72 35.12 0.25
C ASP A 945 -8.71 33.95 0.26
N VAL A 946 -8.20 32.75 0.54
CA VAL A 946 -9.03 31.57 0.77
C VAL A 946 -9.67 31.62 2.17
N ALA A 947 -10.99 31.45 2.27
CA ALA A 947 -11.67 31.36 3.57
C ALA A 947 -11.32 30.05 4.33
N PRO A 948 -11.30 30.05 5.67
CA PRO A 948 -11.50 31.19 6.56
C PRO A 948 -10.27 32.10 6.68
N PHE A 949 -10.50 33.41 6.71
CA PHE A 949 -9.44 34.42 6.77
C PHE A 949 -9.07 34.77 8.22
N TYR A 950 -7.80 34.52 8.55
CA TYR A 950 -7.18 34.75 9.85
C TYR A 950 -5.82 35.47 9.75
N GLY A 951 -5.48 35.99 8.56
CA GLY A 951 -4.14 36.48 8.22
C GLY A 951 -3.17 35.35 7.84
N ASP A 952 -1.88 35.68 7.72
CA ASP A 952 -0.82 34.70 7.41
C ASP A 952 -0.54 33.76 8.58
N SER A 953 0.06 32.61 8.28
CA SER A 953 0.51 31.63 9.29
C SER A 953 1.37 32.29 10.37
N ALA A 954 1.12 31.98 11.64
CA ALA A 954 1.74 32.67 12.77
C ALA A 954 1.89 31.79 14.02
N TRP A 955 2.80 32.19 14.91
CA TRP A 955 2.89 31.68 16.27
C TRP A 955 2.12 32.62 17.21
N ILE A 956 1.03 32.14 17.79
CA ILE A 956 0.25 32.88 18.78
C ILE A 956 0.84 32.62 20.16
N ASP A 957 1.57 33.61 20.68
CA ASP A 957 2.34 33.48 21.92
C ASP A 957 1.43 33.61 23.15
N ILE A 958 1.07 32.46 23.74
CA ILE A 958 0.18 32.36 24.89
C ILE A 958 0.78 31.37 25.90
N GLY A 959 1.46 31.93 26.90
CA GLY A 959 1.86 31.22 28.11
C GLY A 959 0.72 31.09 29.12
N GLY A 960 0.96 30.35 30.19
CA GLY A 960 0.00 30.14 31.28
C GLY A 960 0.49 29.04 32.22
N ARG A 961 -0.26 28.79 33.30
CA ARG A 961 0.04 27.68 34.22
C ARG A 961 -0.81 26.47 33.86
N VAL A 962 -0.20 25.29 33.85
CA VAL A 962 -0.92 24.04 33.60
C VAL A 962 -1.96 23.77 34.69
N ALA A 963 -3.18 23.51 34.26
CA ALA A 963 -4.24 22.93 35.07
C ALA A 963 -4.37 21.44 34.73
N GLY A 964 -4.11 20.57 35.71
CA GLY A 964 -4.13 19.12 35.52
C GLY A 964 -2.79 18.55 35.06
N LYS A 965 -2.79 17.76 33.99
CA LYS A 965 -1.58 17.11 33.45
C LYS A 965 -0.87 18.01 32.43
N GLN A 966 -1.57 18.52 31.42
CA GLN A 966 -0.98 19.28 30.30
C GLN A 966 -1.80 20.50 29.83
N THR A 967 -3.02 20.71 30.31
CA THR A 967 -3.91 21.76 29.77
C THR A 967 -3.54 23.16 30.27
N VAL A 968 -3.45 24.14 29.37
CA VAL A 968 -3.27 25.57 29.69
C VAL A 968 -4.60 26.30 29.45
N PRO A 969 -5.31 26.78 30.50
CA PRO A 969 -6.62 27.40 30.37
C PRO A 969 -6.68 28.61 29.43
N GLU A 970 -5.62 29.42 29.42
CA GLU A 970 -5.51 30.63 28.60
C GLU A 970 -5.52 30.29 27.10
N GLN A 971 -4.82 29.22 26.70
CA GLN A 971 -4.81 28.75 25.31
C GLN A 971 -6.19 28.21 24.88
N VAL A 972 -6.91 27.53 25.78
CA VAL A 972 -8.28 27.06 25.53
C VAL A 972 -9.24 28.23 25.36
N ALA A 973 -9.13 29.23 26.25
CA ALA A 973 -9.95 30.45 26.20
C ALA A 973 -9.73 31.23 24.90
N PHE A 974 -8.49 31.30 24.41
CA PHE A 974 -8.18 31.92 23.12
C PHE A 974 -8.91 31.25 21.95
N ILE A 975 -8.86 29.92 21.86
CA ILE A 975 -9.56 29.19 20.78
C ILE A 975 -11.08 29.40 20.85
N VAL A 976 -11.64 29.40 22.06
CA VAL A 976 -13.05 29.74 22.29
C VAL A 976 -13.36 31.14 21.76
N ALA A 977 -12.50 32.13 22.03
CA ALA A 977 -12.68 33.50 21.54
C ALA A 977 -12.60 33.61 20.02
N VAL A 978 -11.68 32.88 19.38
CA VAL A 978 -11.57 32.78 17.92
C VAL A 978 -12.86 32.22 17.32
N LEU A 979 -13.37 31.09 17.84
CA LEU A 979 -14.59 30.48 17.33
C LEU A 979 -15.82 31.37 17.52
N ALA A 980 -15.95 32.02 18.68
CA ALA A 980 -17.05 32.93 18.96
C ALA A 980 -17.02 34.16 18.03
N ALA A 981 -15.83 34.70 17.75
CA ALA A 981 -15.65 35.82 16.83
C ALA A 981 -15.93 35.41 15.37
N SER A 982 -15.43 34.26 14.91
CA SER A 982 -15.72 33.74 13.56
C SER A 982 -17.21 33.47 13.37
N PHE A 983 -17.88 32.85 14.34
CA PHE A 983 -19.32 32.61 14.27
C PHE A 983 -20.13 33.91 14.24
N ARG A 984 -19.69 34.93 15.00
CA ARG A 984 -20.30 36.27 14.95
C ARG A 984 -20.15 36.92 13.59
N ARG A 985 -19.00 36.77 12.92
CA ARG A 985 -18.74 37.34 11.60
C ARG A 985 -19.49 36.61 10.49
N ASP A 986 -19.43 35.27 10.50
CA ASP A 986 -19.80 34.45 9.35
C ASP A 986 -21.17 33.75 9.50
N GLY A 987 -21.73 33.71 10.72
CA GLY A 987 -23.01 33.06 11.03
C GLY A 987 -22.99 31.53 11.02
N SER A 988 -21.82 30.93 10.78
CA SER A 988 -21.59 29.48 10.80
C SER A 988 -20.29 29.15 11.52
N LEU A 989 -20.16 27.91 11.98
CA LEU A 989 -18.90 27.41 12.53
C LEU A 989 -17.83 27.37 11.41
N PRO A 990 -16.60 27.81 11.67
CA PRO A 990 -15.57 27.85 10.64
C PRO A 990 -15.07 26.44 10.27
N ASP A 991 -14.67 26.27 9.02
CA ASP A 991 -13.98 25.08 8.53
C ASP A 991 -12.49 25.16 8.90
N ILE A 992 -12.18 24.79 10.14
CA ILE A 992 -10.82 24.68 10.69
C ILE A 992 -10.63 23.35 11.41
N TYR A 993 -9.38 22.93 11.56
CA TYR A 993 -9.01 21.89 12.53
C TYR A 993 -8.31 22.48 13.73
N ILE A 994 -8.68 21.98 14.92
CA ILE A 994 -8.00 22.27 16.18
C ILE A 994 -7.35 20.96 16.65
N ILE A 995 -6.02 20.96 16.63
CA ILE A 995 -5.19 19.80 16.91
C ILE A 995 -4.44 20.05 18.22
N SER A 996 -4.43 19.05 19.09
CA SER A 996 -3.62 19.05 20.32
C SER A 996 -2.81 17.76 20.43
N PRO A 997 -1.55 17.80 20.91
CA PRO A 997 -0.80 16.58 21.22
C PRO A 997 -1.44 15.79 22.37
N PHE A 998 -2.12 16.45 23.31
CA PHE A 998 -2.62 15.85 24.55
C PHE A 998 -4.13 15.61 24.56
N LYS A 999 -4.55 14.42 25.04
CA LYS A 999 -5.96 14.02 25.20
C LYS A 999 -6.72 14.94 26.17
N GLU A 1000 -6.09 15.36 27.26
CA GLU A 1000 -6.69 16.24 28.29
C GLU A 1000 -7.05 17.62 27.70
N THR A 1001 -6.13 18.22 26.94
CA THR A 1001 -6.37 19.53 26.30
C THR A 1001 -7.48 19.46 25.25
N LYS A 1002 -7.54 18.37 24.47
CA LYS A 1002 -8.67 18.09 23.56
C LYS A 1002 -10.00 18.05 24.32
N ALA A 1003 -10.06 17.34 25.45
CA ALA A 1003 -11.28 17.24 26.26
C ALA A 1003 -11.69 18.59 26.84
N ALA A 1004 -10.72 19.37 27.33
CA ALA A 1004 -10.94 20.72 27.85
C ALA A 1004 -11.48 21.66 26.75
N LEU A 1005 -10.91 21.64 25.55
CA LEU A 1005 -11.40 22.42 24.40
C LEU A 1005 -12.86 22.11 24.11
N LYS A 1006 -13.24 20.83 24.00
CA LYS A 1006 -14.64 20.43 23.73
C LYS A 1006 -15.58 20.95 24.83
N ARG A 1007 -15.22 20.72 26.09
CA ARG A 1007 -16.03 21.12 27.25
C ARG A 1007 -16.24 22.62 27.33
N GLU A 1008 -15.21 23.43 27.10
CA GLU A 1008 -15.34 24.88 27.19
C GLU A 1008 -16.08 25.48 25.99
N ILE A 1009 -15.93 24.90 24.78
CA ILE A 1009 -16.68 25.34 23.60
C ILE A 1009 -18.18 25.07 23.75
N GLU A 1010 -18.58 23.99 24.42
CA GLU A 1010 -20.00 23.70 24.69
C GLU A 1010 -20.67 24.74 25.60
N LYS A 1011 -19.91 25.43 26.45
CA LYS A 1011 -20.41 26.46 27.37
C LYS A 1011 -20.50 27.85 26.75
N VAL A 1012 -20.05 28.01 25.50
CA VAL A 1012 -19.99 29.32 24.84
C VAL A 1012 -21.37 29.89 24.61
N SER A 1013 -21.54 31.18 24.91
CA SER A 1013 -22.70 31.96 24.51
C SER A 1013 -22.51 32.47 23.08
N TRP A 1014 -23.22 31.87 22.12
CA TRP A 1014 -23.07 32.18 20.70
C TRP A 1014 -23.90 33.41 20.32
N VAL A 1015 -23.30 34.30 19.52
CA VAL A 1015 -23.93 35.51 19.00
C VAL A 1015 -23.76 35.51 17.49
N GLY A 1016 -24.87 35.61 16.74
CA GLY A 1016 -24.83 35.64 15.28
C GLY A 1016 -24.45 37.02 14.70
N PRO A 1017 -24.36 37.14 13.37
CA PRO A 1017 -24.05 38.40 12.68
C PRO A 1017 -25.03 39.54 13.01
N ASP A 1018 -26.30 39.20 13.22
CA ASP A 1018 -27.35 40.15 13.59
C ASP A 1018 -27.27 40.62 15.05
N SER A 1019 -26.17 40.27 15.76
CA SER A 1019 -25.97 40.53 17.19
C SER A 1019 -27.02 39.89 18.12
N LEU A 1020 -27.81 38.95 17.61
CA LEU A 1020 -28.77 38.16 18.36
C LEU A 1020 -28.11 36.94 18.99
N GLN A 1021 -28.52 36.63 20.22
CA GLN A 1021 -28.05 35.45 20.93
C GLN A 1021 -28.65 34.18 20.31
N VAL A 1022 -27.79 33.22 19.99
CA VAL A 1022 -28.17 31.91 19.46
C VAL A 1022 -27.99 30.89 20.58
N SER A 1023 -29.02 30.10 20.85
CA SER A 1023 -28.99 29.10 21.92
C SER A 1023 -27.89 28.06 21.70
N ARG A 1024 -27.76 27.55 20.46
CA ARG A 1024 -26.68 26.63 20.05
C ARG A 1024 -26.56 26.61 18.51
N PRO A 1025 -25.32 26.63 17.95
CA PRO A 1025 -25.12 26.40 16.53
C PRO A 1025 -25.66 25.04 16.11
N LYS A 1026 -26.31 24.99 14.94
CA LYS A 1026 -26.74 23.72 14.34
C LYS A 1026 -25.50 22.85 14.08
N LYS A 1027 -25.57 21.57 14.42
CA LYS A 1027 -24.49 20.57 14.26
C LYS A 1027 -23.22 20.81 15.10
N LEU A 1028 -23.28 21.58 16.19
CA LEU A 1028 -22.11 21.80 17.07
C LEU A 1028 -21.51 20.49 17.59
N ALA A 1029 -22.33 19.53 18.04
CA ALA A 1029 -21.85 18.24 18.54
C ALA A 1029 -21.04 17.48 17.48
N GLN A 1030 -21.55 17.42 16.24
CA GLN A 1030 -20.86 16.81 15.11
C GLN A 1030 -19.55 17.56 14.79
N TRP A 1031 -19.57 18.89 14.79
CA TRP A 1031 -18.38 19.71 14.54
C TRP A 1031 -17.30 19.48 15.62
N LEU A 1032 -17.67 19.40 16.90
CA LEU A 1032 -16.74 19.08 18.00
C LEU A 1032 -16.14 17.67 17.87
N LYS A 1033 -16.90 16.71 17.33
CA LYS A 1033 -16.42 15.35 17.04
C LYS A 1033 -15.41 15.35 15.89
N ASP A 1034 -15.73 16.05 14.80
CA ASP A 1034 -15.02 15.95 13.52
C ASP A 1034 -13.85 16.93 13.38
N ARG A 1035 -13.87 18.05 14.11
CA ARG A 1035 -12.95 19.18 13.93
C ARG A 1035 -12.00 19.44 15.11
N ILE A 1036 -12.18 18.74 16.24
CA ILE A 1036 -11.28 18.80 17.42
C ILE A 1036 -10.76 17.42 17.80
N GLY A 1037 -9.45 17.25 17.80
CA GLY A 1037 -8.82 15.95 17.94
C GLY A 1037 -7.35 15.99 18.31
N THR A 1038 -6.79 14.80 18.54
CA THR A 1038 -5.34 14.63 18.58
C THR A 1038 -4.80 14.49 17.17
N VAL A 1039 -3.48 14.51 16.99
CA VAL A 1039 -2.84 14.36 15.68
C VAL A 1039 -3.32 13.09 14.95
N HIS A 1040 -3.58 12.00 15.68
CA HIS A 1040 -4.09 10.73 15.14
C HIS A 1040 -5.51 10.84 14.57
N THR A 1041 -6.33 11.76 15.10
CA THR A 1041 -7.74 11.93 14.66
C THR A 1041 -7.84 12.52 13.25
N PHE A 1042 -6.85 13.30 12.82
CA PHE A 1042 -6.87 14.06 11.56
C PHE A 1042 -5.99 13.48 10.47
N GLN A 1043 -5.39 12.33 10.70
CA GLN A 1043 -4.54 11.74 9.69
C GLN A 1043 -5.38 11.25 8.49
N GLY A 1044 -4.83 11.45 7.29
CA GLY A 1044 -5.56 11.34 6.02
C GLY A 1044 -6.54 12.48 5.70
N LYS A 1045 -6.79 13.41 6.64
CA LYS A 1045 -7.66 14.59 6.44
C LYS A 1045 -6.83 15.84 6.16
N GLU A 1046 -7.47 16.89 5.66
CA GLU A 1046 -6.86 18.20 5.38
C GLU A 1046 -7.90 19.32 5.54
N GLU A 1047 -7.43 20.53 5.86
CA GLU A 1047 -8.28 21.71 5.98
C GLU A 1047 -7.51 22.97 5.55
N ASN A 1048 -8.25 24.03 5.20
CA ASN A 1048 -7.65 25.28 4.75
C ASN A 1048 -6.80 25.95 5.85
N ALA A 1049 -7.26 25.90 7.10
CA ALA A 1049 -6.55 26.45 8.26
C ALA A 1049 -6.54 25.48 9.45
N VAL A 1050 -5.40 25.40 10.15
CA VAL A 1050 -5.20 24.54 11.32
C VAL A 1050 -4.66 25.34 12.49
N PHE A 1051 -5.22 25.10 13.67
CA PHE A 1051 -4.72 25.56 14.95
C PHE A 1051 -4.09 24.38 15.71
N LEU A 1052 -2.78 24.44 15.96
CA LEU A 1052 -2.05 23.51 16.80
C LEU A 1052 -1.91 24.09 18.21
N VAL A 1053 -2.69 23.56 19.15
CA VAL A 1053 -2.72 23.99 20.56
C VAL A 1053 -1.84 23.05 21.36
N LEU A 1054 -0.67 23.53 21.80
CA LEU A 1054 0.34 22.64 22.38
C LEU A 1054 0.12 22.33 23.86
N GLY A 1055 -0.48 23.24 24.63
CA GLY A 1055 -0.55 23.10 26.09
C GLY A 1055 0.84 23.16 26.75
N THR A 1056 0.93 22.62 27.96
CA THR A 1056 2.10 22.54 28.86
C THR A 1056 2.73 23.90 29.27
N ASP A 1057 3.46 23.88 30.38
CA ASP A 1057 4.26 24.98 30.90
C ASP A 1057 5.68 24.49 31.28
N ALA A 1058 6.53 25.38 31.78
CA ALA A 1058 7.89 25.04 32.20
C ALA A 1058 7.96 23.99 33.34
N THR A 1059 6.88 23.81 34.12
CA THR A 1059 6.84 22.82 35.22
C THR A 1059 6.62 21.39 34.71
N ARG A 1060 6.07 21.24 33.50
CA ARG A 1060 5.79 19.97 32.82
C ARG A 1060 6.70 19.74 31.62
N ARG A 1061 7.96 20.18 31.69
CA ARG A 1061 8.94 20.11 30.57
C ARG A 1061 9.10 18.71 29.96
N GLY A 1062 8.93 17.64 30.73
CA GLY A 1062 8.96 16.26 30.21
C GLY A 1062 7.89 15.97 29.15
N ALA A 1063 6.67 16.49 29.32
CA ALA A 1063 5.58 16.33 28.35
C ALA A 1063 5.87 17.12 27.05
N ALA A 1064 6.43 18.32 27.19
CA ALA A 1064 6.87 19.12 26.04
C ALA A 1064 8.05 18.45 25.30
N ALA A 1065 9.01 17.88 26.04
CA ALA A 1065 10.14 17.14 25.48
C ALA A 1065 9.68 15.87 24.74
N TRP A 1066 8.71 15.14 25.27
CA TRP A 1066 8.09 14.01 24.57
C TRP A 1066 7.45 14.43 23.25
N ALA A 1067 6.63 15.48 23.27
CA ALA A 1067 5.97 15.99 22.06
C ALA A 1067 6.96 16.51 21.00
N ALA A 1068 8.16 16.94 21.43
CA ALA A 1068 9.26 17.39 20.58
C ALA A 1068 10.34 16.33 20.32
N SER A 1069 10.16 15.09 20.81
CA SER A 1069 11.17 14.03 20.72
C SER A 1069 11.33 13.45 19.31
N ARG A 1070 10.31 13.59 18.47
CA ARG A 1070 10.30 13.14 17.07
C ARG A 1070 9.57 14.17 16.19
N PRO A 1071 9.91 14.27 14.89
CA PRO A 1071 9.29 15.28 14.02
C PRO A 1071 7.83 14.96 13.70
N ASN A 1072 7.40 13.71 13.89
CA ASN A 1072 6.16 13.12 13.41
C ASN A 1072 4.92 13.93 13.83
N LEU A 1073 4.90 14.42 15.08
CA LEU A 1073 3.77 15.17 15.64
C LEU A 1073 3.57 16.50 14.90
N LEU A 1074 4.64 17.30 14.83
CA LEU A 1074 4.64 18.61 14.17
C LEU A 1074 4.48 18.45 12.65
N ASN A 1075 5.15 17.46 12.05
CA ASN A 1075 5.04 17.13 10.63
C ASN A 1075 3.58 16.85 10.24
N VAL A 1076 2.89 15.97 10.97
CA VAL A 1076 1.49 15.67 10.66
C VAL A 1076 0.60 16.89 10.88
N ALA A 1077 0.74 17.60 12.00
CA ALA A 1077 -0.07 18.79 12.29
C ALA A 1077 0.08 19.88 11.21
N ALA A 1078 1.33 20.19 10.81
CA ALA A 1078 1.62 21.17 9.77
C ALA A 1078 1.06 20.74 8.41
N THR A 1079 1.22 19.47 8.03
CA THR A 1079 0.77 18.95 6.73
C THR A 1079 -0.75 18.72 6.62
N ARG A 1080 -1.51 18.94 7.71
CA ARG A 1080 -2.99 19.01 7.66
C ARG A 1080 -3.48 20.36 7.11
N ALA A 1081 -2.69 21.42 7.28
CA ALA A 1081 -3.02 22.76 6.80
C ALA A 1081 -2.65 22.90 5.32
N ARG A 1082 -3.63 23.23 4.48
CA ARG A 1082 -3.38 23.55 3.06
C ARG A 1082 -2.77 24.94 2.90
N TYR A 1083 -3.29 25.92 3.64
CA TYR A 1083 -2.96 27.32 3.42
C TYR A 1083 -2.45 28.05 4.67
N ARG A 1084 -2.97 27.73 5.87
CA ARG A 1084 -2.61 28.46 7.09
C ARG A 1084 -2.39 27.55 8.29
N LEU A 1085 -1.28 27.78 9.00
CA LEU A 1085 -0.95 27.12 10.25
C LEU A 1085 -0.79 28.15 11.37
N PHE A 1086 -1.51 27.94 12.47
CA PHE A 1086 -1.40 28.72 13.69
C PHE A 1086 -0.94 27.83 14.83
N ILE A 1087 0.20 28.13 15.46
CA ILE A 1087 0.65 27.44 16.66
C ILE A 1087 0.27 28.29 17.88
N VAL A 1088 -0.46 27.73 18.83
CA VAL A 1088 -0.90 28.40 20.06
C VAL A 1088 -0.17 27.79 21.24
N ALA A 1089 0.83 28.50 21.77
CA ALA A 1089 1.71 28.00 22.81
C ALA A 1089 2.60 29.08 23.46
N ASP A 1090 3.21 28.77 24.60
CA ASP A 1090 4.32 29.55 25.18
C ASP A 1090 5.54 29.48 24.25
N ARG A 1091 5.82 30.55 23.52
CA ARG A 1091 6.88 30.54 22.52
C ARG A 1091 8.26 30.31 23.13
N ASP A 1092 8.52 30.82 24.33
CA ASP A 1092 9.83 30.73 24.97
C ASP A 1092 10.14 29.32 25.48
N LEU A 1093 9.12 28.58 25.94
CA LEU A 1093 9.27 27.16 26.26
C LEU A 1093 9.59 26.33 25.02
N TRP A 1094 8.78 26.48 23.97
CA TRP A 1094 8.79 25.56 22.83
C TRP A 1094 9.91 25.86 21.81
N ARG A 1095 10.33 27.11 21.65
CA ARG A 1095 11.45 27.46 20.74
C ARG A 1095 12.79 26.82 21.13
N GLY A 1096 12.93 26.43 22.40
CA GLY A 1096 14.12 25.76 22.93
C GLY A 1096 14.10 24.25 22.71
N LEU A 1097 13.01 23.70 22.15
CA LEU A 1097 12.83 22.29 21.86
C LEU A 1097 13.03 22.02 20.37
N GLN A 1098 13.42 20.80 20.06
CA GLN A 1098 13.73 20.38 18.70
C GLN A 1098 12.51 20.44 17.78
N TYR A 1099 12.75 20.74 16.49
CA TYR A 1099 11.75 20.98 15.43
C TYR A 1099 10.84 22.20 15.65
N PHE A 1100 10.45 22.48 16.88
CA PHE A 1100 9.73 23.68 17.27
C PHE A 1100 10.62 24.94 17.20
N SER A 1101 11.94 24.79 17.31
CA SER A 1101 12.90 25.85 17.00
C SER A 1101 12.81 26.30 15.53
N ASP A 1102 12.73 25.35 14.57
CA ASP A 1102 12.50 25.65 13.16
C ASP A 1102 11.13 26.28 12.93
N ALA A 1103 10.08 25.75 13.55
CA ALA A 1103 8.73 26.32 13.46
C ALA A 1103 8.69 27.76 13.99
N ALA A 1104 9.30 28.02 15.15
CA ALA A 1104 9.37 29.36 15.74
C ALA A 1104 10.22 30.34 14.92
N GLY A 1105 11.15 29.83 14.11
CA GLY A 1105 11.95 30.61 13.16
C GLY A 1105 11.20 30.93 11.85
N MET A 1106 10.28 30.06 11.41
CA MET A 1106 9.48 30.26 10.19
C MET A 1106 8.16 30.99 10.44
N LEU A 1107 7.59 30.88 11.65
CA LEU A 1107 6.30 31.48 12.01
C LEU A 1107 6.51 32.78 12.80
N PRO A 1108 6.01 33.93 12.31
CA PRO A 1108 6.11 35.20 13.04
C PRO A 1108 5.27 35.16 14.33
N PRO A 1109 5.76 35.74 15.45
CA PRO A 1109 4.98 35.85 16.68
C PRO A 1109 3.85 36.87 16.55
N VAL A 1110 2.68 36.55 17.10
CA VAL A 1110 1.53 37.45 17.21
C VAL A 1110 0.95 37.31 18.61
N GLY A 1111 0.67 38.44 19.26
CA GLY A 1111 0.00 38.44 20.57
C GLY A 1111 -1.49 38.13 20.46
N GLU A 1112 -2.08 37.61 21.54
CA GLU A 1112 -3.51 37.29 21.63
C GLU A 1112 -4.41 38.45 21.18
N ALA A 1113 -4.18 39.64 21.75
CA ALA A 1113 -4.99 40.83 21.49
C ALA A 1113 -4.91 41.29 20.02
N ASP A 1114 -3.73 41.23 19.41
CA ASP A 1114 -3.51 41.63 18.02
C ASP A 1114 -4.22 40.68 17.05
N PHE A 1115 -4.17 39.37 17.33
CA PHE A 1115 -4.86 38.37 16.52
C PHE A 1115 -6.38 38.55 16.58
N LEU A 1116 -6.94 38.69 17.79
CA LEU A 1116 -8.38 38.89 17.97
C LEU A 1116 -8.87 40.23 17.41
N ALA A 1117 -8.02 41.28 17.42
CA ALA A 1117 -8.35 42.56 16.81
C ALA A 1117 -8.50 42.43 15.29
N ARG A 1118 -7.60 41.70 14.62
CA ARG A 1118 -7.67 41.42 13.17
C ARG A 1118 -8.92 40.64 12.77
N LEU A 1119 -9.39 39.75 13.65
CA LEU A 1119 -10.57 38.93 13.39
C LEU A 1119 -11.89 39.70 13.52
N ARG A 1120 -11.89 40.80 14.29
CA ARG A 1120 -13.05 41.66 14.53
C ARG A 1120 -13.13 42.87 13.60
N ALA A 1121 -12.01 43.21 12.95
CA ALA A 1121 -11.96 44.17 11.85
C ALA A 1121 -12.54 43.54 10.58
#